data_AF-A0A1S9ARC0-F1
#
_entry.id   AF-A0A1S9ARC0-F1
#
_cell.length_a   1.000
_cell.length_b   1.000
_cell.length_c   1.000
_cell.angle_alpha   90.00
_cell.angle_beta   90.00
_cell.angle_gamma   90.00
#
_symmetry.space_group_name_H-M   'P 1'
#
loop_
_entity.id
_entity.type
_entity.pdbx_description
1 polymer ?
#
loop_
_entity_poly.entity_id
_entity_poly.type
_entity_poly.pdbx_seq_one_letter_code
_entity_poly.pdbx_strand_id
1 'polypeptide(L)'
;MKTNSMLTRALALLALLLAAGPAWAQFRVIGYVPSWAGTVSSVQYNKLTHVNYAFLLPTNTGGLQPIENPAKLQSLVSTAHANGVKVLISVGGWNNGDDSAFEQLAANATYRTNFVNNIVSFLNQYGLDGADIDWEYPDAGASANNYAALMQQLSTAMHTRGKLLTAAVVGTGGDSILGSVFGYVDFLNLMAYDANNFDHSTYSYATQSINYWKGRGLPAAKLSLGVPFYGRPSWESFAQLIARGADPYADVFSGVGYNGINTIKSKTNLAFDQGSGIMIWELSQDATGTYSLLTAINQVVVQRSGAGTTRYPIPGKIEAENYAAQSGTDKETTTDTGGGQNVDWYETGDWLDYAVSVATAGTYTAQFRVASANGGATLQLRNSSGAVLGSISVSNTGGWQSWQTISTNVTLPAGNQTLRLYAAASTGCNVNWLNFAGAATSGTLIQAESYSSMNGVQLETTTDTGGGQNVGYIDAGDWMAYSSINFPTSGAYTIEYRVASPSGGTLSSDLNAGSIQLGNTTVPATGGWQTWATVAQTVNVNAGTYNFGVFAQTGGWNLNWIRITKASAARSASVTASSAAAEWGRMELYPNPVHEQLTVQLPQGQAAQELTVTNMLGTVLQRQRTAGNVATVQVPTAGLPAGVYLLTVKSEGGTQTQRFVKE
;
A
#
# COMPACT_ATOMS: atom_id res chain seq x y z
N MET A 1 -25.86 22.51 37.09
CA MET A 1 -24.46 22.05 37.00
C MET A 1 -24.44 20.58 36.59
N LYS A 2 -24.25 20.25 35.31
CA LYS A 2 -23.89 18.91 34.79
C LYS A 2 -23.89 18.93 33.26
N THR A 3 -22.87 19.54 32.67
CA THR A 3 -22.56 19.43 31.23
C THR A 3 -21.07 19.69 31.05
N ASN A 4 -20.22 18.69 31.32
CA ASN A 4 -18.79 18.75 30.96
C ASN A 4 -18.07 17.37 31.02
N SER A 5 -18.71 16.27 30.62
CA SER A 5 -18.00 14.97 30.55
C SER A 5 -18.19 14.15 29.27
N MET A 6 -18.89 14.67 28.26
CA MET A 6 -19.03 13.96 26.96
C MET A 6 -18.23 14.59 25.81
N LEU A 7 -17.91 15.90 25.86
CA LEU A 7 -17.12 16.55 24.80
C LEU A 7 -15.63 16.16 24.84
N THR A 8 -15.07 15.80 25.99
CA THR A 8 -13.65 15.39 26.10
C THR A 8 -13.36 13.97 25.63
N ARG A 9 -14.38 13.11 25.46
CA ARG A 9 -14.20 11.75 24.93
C ARG A 9 -14.38 11.67 23.41
N ALA A 10 -15.13 12.59 22.80
CA ALA A 10 -15.27 12.67 21.34
C ALA A 10 -14.02 13.26 20.66
N LEU A 11 -13.31 14.19 21.31
CA LEU A 11 -12.05 14.73 20.78
C LEU A 11 -10.84 13.79 20.90
N ALA A 12 -10.89 12.79 21.79
CA ALA A 12 -9.82 11.79 21.90
C ALA A 12 -9.93 10.66 20.86
N LEU A 13 -11.14 10.36 20.36
CA LEU A 13 -11.35 9.35 19.31
C LEU A 13 -11.13 9.91 17.89
N LEU A 14 -11.32 11.22 17.68
CA LEU A 14 -11.12 11.86 16.38
C LEU A 14 -9.65 12.16 16.07
N ALA A 15 -8.78 12.15 17.09
CA ALA A 15 -7.33 12.32 16.94
C ALA A 15 -6.58 11.03 16.54
N LEU A 16 -7.23 9.86 16.58
CA LEU A 16 -6.60 8.58 16.23
C LEU A 16 -6.93 8.04 14.82
N LEU A 17 -7.78 8.72 14.06
CA LEU A 17 -8.20 8.28 12.71
C LEU A 17 -7.62 9.09 11.55
N LEU A 18 -6.68 10.01 11.83
CA LEU A 18 -6.01 10.85 10.82
C LEU A 18 -4.55 10.45 10.53
N ALA A 19 -4.11 9.26 10.93
CA ALA A 19 -2.75 8.75 10.68
C ALA A 19 -2.70 7.47 9.84
N ALA A 20 -3.71 7.20 9.02
CA ALA A 20 -3.66 6.11 8.04
C ALA A 20 -3.63 6.67 6.61
N GLY A 21 -2.52 7.36 6.29
CA GLY A 21 -2.04 7.31 4.91
C GLY A 21 -1.68 5.86 4.55
N PRO A 22 -1.41 5.51 3.27
CA PRO A 22 -0.85 4.20 2.98
C PRO A 22 0.37 4.02 3.88
N ALA A 23 0.28 3.07 4.82
CA ALA A 23 1.38 2.74 5.70
C ALA A 23 2.47 2.15 4.80
N TRP A 24 3.39 3.00 4.37
CA TRP A 24 4.67 2.54 3.83
C TRP A 24 5.21 1.55 4.85
N ALA A 25 5.46 0.31 4.44
CA ALA A 25 6.00 -0.70 5.34
C ALA A 25 7.30 -0.15 5.93
N GLN A 26 7.28 0.18 7.23
CA GLN A 26 8.43 0.69 7.95
C GLN A 26 9.59 -0.28 7.78
N PHE A 27 10.78 0.22 7.44
CA PHE A 27 11.99 -0.60 7.40
C PHE A 27 12.17 -1.29 8.75
N ARG A 28 12.28 -2.61 8.73
CA ARG A 28 12.30 -3.41 9.95
C ARG A 28 13.70 -3.48 10.54
N VAL A 29 13.79 -3.32 11.85
CA VAL A 29 15.01 -3.63 12.63
C VAL A 29 14.60 -4.68 13.65
N ILE A 30 15.05 -5.91 13.42
CA ILE A 30 14.64 -7.11 14.15
C ILE A 30 15.83 -7.59 14.98
N GLY A 31 15.68 -7.70 16.30
CA GLY A 31 16.73 -8.22 17.16
C GLY A 31 16.32 -9.50 17.86
N TYR A 32 17.21 -10.50 17.87
CA TYR A 32 17.01 -11.70 18.69
C TYR A 32 17.47 -11.44 20.12
N VAL A 33 16.68 -11.92 21.08
CA VAL A 33 17.00 -11.93 22.52
C VAL A 33 16.89 -13.36 23.02
N PRO A 34 18.02 -14.06 23.27
CA PRO A 34 17.98 -15.41 23.81
C PRO A 34 17.51 -15.44 25.28
N SER A 35 16.94 -16.56 25.71
CA SER A 35 16.47 -16.80 27.08
C SER A 35 17.62 -16.75 28.07
N TRP A 36 18.78 -17.25 27.67
CA TRP A 36 19.99 -17.41 28.49
C TRP A 36 20.89 -16.16 28.58
N ALA A 37 20.77 -15.17 27.69
CA ALA A 37 21.67 -14.00 27.67
C ALA A 37 20.96 -12.65 27.46
N GLY A 38 21.58 -11.58 27.94
CA GLY A 38 21.01 -10.23 27.93
C GLY A 38 19.91 -9.99 28.97
N THR A 39 19.64 -8.70 29.23
CA THR A 39 18.61 -8.26 30.18
C THR A 39 17.52 -7.46 29.46
N VAL A 40 16.29 -7.47 29.98
CA VAL A 40 15.18 -6.68 29.42
C VAL A 40 15.51 -5.19 29.40
N SER A 41 16.20 -4.68 30.43
CA SER A 41 16.57 -3.27 30.56
C SER A 41 17.70 -2.83 29.63
N SER A 42 18.52 -3.74 29.12
CA SER A 42 19.63 -3.39 28.23
C SER A 42 19.21 -3.29 26.75
N VAL A 43 18.00 -3.75 26.40
CA VAL A 43 17.49 -3.68 25.02
C VAL A 43 17.17 -2.22 24.67
N GLN A 44 17.69 -1.76 23.53
CA GLN A 44 17.51 -0.39 23.06
C GLN A 44 16.25 -0.29 22.18
N TYR A 45 15.07 -0.44 22.80
CA TYR A 45 13.77 -0.57 22.10
C TYR A 45 13.49 0.54 21.09
N ASN A 46 13.93 1.77 21.36
CA ASN A 46 13.72 2.91 20.47
C ASN A 46 14.46 2.80 19.11
N LYS A 47 15.29 1.78 18.91
CA LYS A 47 16.01 1.48 17.66
C LYS A 47 15.47 0.22 16.96
N LEU A 48 14.47 -0.44 17.54
CA LEU A 48 13.94 -1.71 17.07
C LEU A 48 12.49 -1.53 16.60
N THR A 49 12.07 -2.41 15.70
CA THR A 49 10.66 -2.56 15.34
C THR A 49 10.10 -3.91 15.79
N HIS A 50 10.96 -4.92 15.87
CA HIS A 50 10.61 -6.26 16.32
C HIS A 50 11.70 -6.82 17.24
N VAL A 51 11.29 -7.66 18.18
CA VAL A 51 12.16 -8.53 18.97
C VAL A 51 11.69 -9.97 18.81
N ASN A 52 12.62 -10.88 18.51
CA ASN A 52 12.38 -12.32 18.50
C ASN A 52 12.97 -12.91 19.78
N TYR A 53 12.12 -13.42 20.68
CA TYR A 53 12.59 -14.10 21.89
C TYR A 53 12.97 -15.55 21.55
N ALA A 54 14.22 -15.92 21.76
CA ALA A 54 14.79 -17.21 21.39
C ALA A 54 15.09 -18.05 22.65
N PHE A 55 14.81 -19.34 22.75
CA PHE A 55 13.95 -20.13 21.88
C PHE A 55 12.89 -20.86 22.69
N LEU A 56 11.77 -21.12 22.04
CA LEU A 56 10.80 -22.14 22.41
C LEU A 56 11.10 -23.41 21.60
N LEU A 57 11.03 -24.59 22.22
CA LEU A 57 11.25 -25.84 21.50
C LEU A 57 9.94 -26.62 21.30
N PRO A 58 9.69 -27.18 20.10
CA PRO A 58 8.57 -28.08 19.88
C PRO A 58 8.82 -29.46 20.50
N THR A 59 7.75 -30.23 20.72
CA THR A 59 7.85 -31.68 20.88
C THR A 59 7.54 -32.39 19.55
N ASN A 60 7.96 -33.64 19.42
CA ASN A 60 7.75 -34.45 18.22
C ASN A 60 6.27 -34.77 17.88
N THR A 61 5.34 -34.48 18.80
CA THR A 61 3.89 -34.70 18.64
C THR A 61 3.09 -33.38 18.55
N GLY A 62 3.81 -32.27 18.34
CA GLY A 62 3.23 -30.93 18.21
C GLY A 62 2.87 -30.26 19.53
N GLY A 63 3.48 -30.69 20.64
CA GLY A 63 3.49 -29.95 21.89
C GLY A 63 4.57 -28.87 21.90
N LEU A 64 4.67 -28.16 23.03
CA LEU A 64 5.72 -27.17 23.29
C LEU A 64 6.43 -27.54 24.59
N GLN A 65 7.77 -27.49 24.60
CA GLN A 65 8.54 -27.59 25.83
C GLN A 65 8.31 -26.34 26.71
N PRO A 66 8.50 -26.44 28.04
CA PRO A 66 8.45 -25.27 28.91
C PRO A 66 9.41 -24.19 28.43
N ILE A 67 8.91 -22.96 28.29
CA ILE A 67 9.76 -21.83 27.89
C ILE A 67 10.82 -21.56 28.96
N GLU A 68 12.06 -21.39 28.54
CA GLU A 68 13.12 -20.97 29.43
C GLU A 68 12.95 -19.50 29.81
N ASN A 69 13.09 -19.22 31.11
CA ASN A 69 13.01 -17.89 31.70
C ASN A 69 11.68 -17.15 31.37
N PRO A 70 10.52 -17.70 31.78
CA PRO A 70 9.20 -17.12 31.47
C PRO A 70 9.01 -15.70 32.03
N ALA A 71 9.65 -15.38 33.15
CA ALA A 71 9.60 -14.04 33.75
C ALA A 71 10.29 -12.99 32.87
N LYS A 72 11.42 -13.34 32.25
CA LYS A 72 12.10 -12.48 31.28
C LYS A 72 11.24 -12.26 30.04
N LEU A 73 10.61 -13.31 29.50
CA LEU A 73 9.69 -13.18 28.37
C LEU A 73 8.54 -12.22 28.68
N GLN A 74 7.85 -12.39 29.81
CA GLN A 74 6.75 -11.50 30.21
C GLN A 74 7.19 -10.03 30.34
N SER A 75 8.34 -9.79 30.99
CA SER A 75 8.90 -8.45 31.15
C SER A 75 9.33 -7.83 29.81
N LEU A 76 9.90 -8.64 28.92
CA LEU A 76 10.27 -8.23 27.56
C LEU A 76 9.05 -7.81 26.75
N VAL A 77 7.99 -8.61 26.73
CA VAL A 77 6.73 -8.28 26.01
C VAL A 77 6.17 -6.96 26.52
N SER A 78 6.01 -6.82 27.84
CA SER A 78 5.48 -5.59 28.44
C SER A 78 6.31 -4.36 28.08
N THR A 79 7.65 -4.46 28.13
CA THR A 79 8.54 -3.32 27.89
C THR A 79 8.62 -2.96 26.40
N ALA A 80 8.66 -3.96 25.53
CA ALA A 80 8.68 -3.77 24.08
C ALA A 80 7.39 -3.10 23.59
N HIS A 81 6.23 -3.59 24.03
CA HIS A 81 4.92 -3.00 23.68
C HIS A 81 4.78 -1.56 24.16
N ALA A 82 5.26 -1.24 25.36
CA ALA A 82 5.29 0.13 25.86
C ALA A 82 6.13 1.08 24.98
N ASN A 83 7.04 0.55 24.17
CA ASN A 83 7.87 1.28 23.21
C ASN A 83 7.41 1.10 21.75
N GLY A 84 6.24 0.48 21.50
CA GLY A 84 5.73 0.25 20.15
C GLY A 84 6.50 -0.82 19.35
N VAL A 85 7.28 -1.66 20.02
CA VAL A 85 8.06 -2.75 19.43
C VAL A 85 7.27 -4.05 19.51
N LYS A 86 7.16 -4.78 18.39
CA LYS A 86 6.49 -6.08 18.36
C LYS A 86 7.37 -7.19 18.93
N VAL A 87 6.77 -8.18 19.58
CA VAL A 87 7.50 -9.34 20.12
C VAL A 87 6.98 -10.64 19.53
N LEU A 88 7.87 -11.40 18.89
CA LEU A 88 7.61 -12.74 18.39
C LEU A 88 8.34 -13.77 19.26
N ILE A 89 7.75 -14.96 19.39
CA ILE A 89 8.47 -16.12 19.93
C ILE A 89 9.17 -16.84 18.78
N SER A 90 10.48 -17.04 18.92
CA SER A 90 11.26 -17.86 17.98
C SER A 90 11.20 -19.31 18.42
N VAL A 91 10.81 -20.19 17.51
CA VAL A 91 10.60 -21.61 17.77
C VAL A 91 11.64 -22.43 17.02
N GLY A 92 12.45 -23.20 17.75
CA GLY A 92 13.55 -23.98 17.19
C GLY A 92 14.93 -23.44 17.57
N GLY A 93 15.66 -22.97 16.56
CA GLY A 93 17.09 -22.65 16.60
C GLY A 93 17.96 -23.88 16.30
N TRP A 94 19.26 -23.65 16.12
CA TRP A 94 20.25 -24.71 15.80
C TRP A 94 20.12 -26.00 16.63
N ASN A 95 19.87 -25.91 17.95
CA ASN A 95 19.66 -27.06 18.84
C ASN A 95 20.69 -28.22 18.65
N ASN A 96 21.97 -27.88 18.51
CA ASN A 96 23.06 -28.84 18.21
C ASN A 96 22.84 -29.66 16.92
N GLY A 97 22.11 -29.12 15.96
CA GLY A 97 21.71 -29.78 14.71
C GLY A 97 20.58 -30.80 14.87
N ASP A 98 19.93 -30.90 16.04
CA ASP A 98 18.78 -31.79 16.24
C ASP A 98 17.47 -31.07 15.90
N ASP A 99 16.95 -31.39 14.72
CA ASP A 99 15.66 -30.95 14.21
C ASP A 99 14.62 -32.08 14.15
N SER A 100 14.90 -33.23 14.79
CA SER A 100 14.07 -34.44 14.69
C SER A 100 12.64 -34.24 15.20
N ALA A 101 12.44 -33.31 16.14
CA ALA A 101 11.12 -32.91 16.62
C ALA A 101 10.31 -32.22 15.52
N PHE A 102 10.93 -31.31 14.77
CA PHE A 102 10.30 -30.65 13.63
C PHE A 102 9.98 -31.65 12.52
N GLU A 103 10.91 -32.54 12.18
CA GLU A 103 10.68 -33.58 11.17
C GLU A 103 9.44 -34.42 11.49
N GLN A 104 9.36 -34.93 12.72
CA GLN A 104 8.25 -35.78 13.15
C GLN A 104 6.92 -35.02 13.23
N LEU A 105 6.91 -33.81 13.79
CA LEU A 105 5.67 -33.05 13.94
C LEU A 105 5.16 -32.55 12.58
N ALA A 106 6.06 -32.17 11.67
CA ALA A 106 5.69 -31.64 10.37
C ALA A 106 5.19 -32.74 9.44
N ALA A 107 5.71 -33.96 9.55
CA ALA A 107 5.27 -35.11 8.74
C ALA A 107 3.84 -35.58 9.04
N ASN A 108 3.29 -35.27 10.22
CA ASN A 108 1.98 -35.77 10.64
C ASN A 108 0.93 -34.65 10.74
N ALA A 109 -0.19 -34.80 10.02
CA ALA A 109 -1.25 -33.77 9.98
C ALA A 109 -1.89 -33.46 11.34
N THR A 110 -2.05 -34.47 12.20
CA THR A 110 -2.56 -34.29 13.57
C THR A 110 -1.54 -33.53 14.41
N TYR A 111 -0.26 -33.85 14.30
CA TYR A 111 0.80 -33.16 15.07
C TYR A 111 1.00 -31.72 14.61
N ARG A 112 0.89 -31.43 13.31
CA ARG A 112 0.84 -30.05 12.80
C ARG A 112 -0.32 -29.27 13.41
N THR A 113 -1.51 -29.87 13.45
CA THR A 113 -2.71 -29.24 14.06
C THR A 113 -2.50 -28.97 15.55
N ASN A 114 -1.95 -29.94 16.29
CA ASN A 114 -1.60 -29.77 17.70
C ASN A 114 -0.60 -28.63 17.90
N PHE A 115 0.45 -28.59 17.09
CA PHE A 115 1.48 -27.57 17.15
C PHE A 115 0.90 -26.18 16.91
N VAL A 116 0.10 -26.00 15.85
CA VAL A 116 -0.56 -24.73 15.54
C VAL A 116 -1.44 -24.26 16.70
N ASN A 117 -2.25 -25.16 17.29
CA ASN A 117 -3.11 -24.83 18.42
C ASN A 117 -2.31 -24.43 19.67
N ASN A 118 -1.22 -25.15 19.95
CA ASN A 118 -0.35 -24.88 21.08
C ASN A 118 0.41 -23.56 20.92
N ILE A 119 0.93 -23.27 19.72
CA ILE A 119 1.55 -21.98 19.40
C ILE A 119 0.54 -20.84 19.59
N VAL A 120 -0.66 -20.93 19.00
CA VAL A 120 -1.68 -19.89 19.17
C VAL A 120 -2.02 -19.66 20.65
N SER A 121 -2.14 -20.73 21.43
CA SER A 121 -2.38 -20.65 22.87
C SER A 121 -1.22 -19.97 23.60
N PHE A 122 0.02 -20.31 23.25
CA PHE A 122 1.23 -19.69 23.80
C PHE A 122 1.31 -18.19 23.46
N LEU A 123 1.01 -17.81 22.22
CA LEU A 123 0.95 -16.41 21.80
C LEU A 123 -0.06 -15.62 22.64
N ASN A 124 -1.24 -16.19 22.89
CA ASN A 124 -2.27 -15.56 23.72
C ASN A 124 -1.83 -15.46 25.20
N GLN A 125 -1.21 -16.51 25.74
CA GLN A 125 -0.75 -16.56 27.12
C GLN A 125 0.27 -15.45 27.43
N TYR A 126 1.21 -15.20 26.52
CA TYR A 126 2.28 -14.22 26.72
C TYR A 126 2.02 -12.88 26.03
N GLY A 127 0.89 -12.71 25.34
CA GLY A 127 0.55 -11.47 24.63
C GLY A 127 1.45 -11.19 23.43
N LEU A 128 1.97 -12.22 22.75
CA LEU A 128 2.93 -12.07 21.65
C LEU A 128 2.26 -11.63 20.35
N ASP A 129 3.00 -10.93 19.49
CA ASP A 129 2.54 -10.42 18.20
C ASP A 129 2.64 -11.45 17.07
N GLY A 130 3.34 -12.56 17.27
CA GLY A 130 3.51 -13.59 16.27
C GLY A 130 4.52 -14.67 16.67
N ALA A 131 4.84 -15.55 15.73
CA ALA A 131 5.92 -16.52 15.88
C ALA A 131 6.89 -16.47 14.70
N ASP A 132 8.15 -16.76 15.01
CA ASP A 132 9.24 -16.95 14.05
C ASP A 132 9.61 -18.44 14.06
N ILE A 133 9.56 -19.11 12.92
CA ILE A 133 9.96 -20.51 12.79
C ILE A 133 11.42 -20.58 12.38
N ASP A 134 12.27 -21.05 13.27
CA ASP A 134 13.70 -21.19 13.08
C ASP A 134 14.07 -22.68 13.04
N TRP A 135 13.64 -23.36 11.98
CA TRP A 135 13.99 -24.76 11.74
C TRP A 135 15.26 -24.80 10.89
N GLU A 136 16.34 -25.31 11.47
CA GLU A 136 17.66 -25.40 10.86
C GLU A 136 18.11 -26.87 10.63
N TYR A 137 17.82 -27.51 9.49
CA TYR A 137 17.03 -27.03 8.35
C TYR A 137 16.18 -28.16 7.76
N PRO A 138 14.97 -27.86 7.21
CA PRO A 138 14.21 -28.87 6.47
C PRO A 138 15.04 -29.46 5.32
N ASP A 139 15.04 -30.78 5.21
CA ASP A 139 15.68 -31.51 4.11
C ASP A 139 14.89 -31.42 2.79
N ALA A 140 15.58 -31.67 1.68
CA ALA A 140 14.93 -31.76 0.39
C ALA A 140 13.92 -32.92 0.34
N GLY A 141 12.89 -32.80 -0.50
CA GLY A 141 11.89 -33.86 -0.69
C GLY A 141 10.74 -33.80 0.31
N ALA A 142 10.55 -34.85 1.12
CA ALA A 142 9.37 -34.96 2.00
C ALA A 142 9.36 -33.86 3.07
N SER A 143 10.52 -33.59 3.69
CA SER A 143 10.65 -32.56 4.73
C SER A 143 10.28 -31.16 4.21
N ALA A 144 10.77 -30.76 3.04
CA ALA A 144 10.36 -29.52 2.36
C ALA A 144 8.83 -29.37 2.19
N ASN A 145 8.14 -30.45 1.77
CA ASN A 145 6.67 -30.45 1.62
C ASN A 145 5.97 -30.36 2.98
N ASN A 146 6.49 -31.05 3.98
CA ASN A 146 5.97 -31.04 5.35
C ASN A 146 6.12 -29.66 5.98
N TYR A 147 7.26 -29.01 5.78
CA TYR A 147 7.51 -27.62 6.18
C TYR A 147 6.50 -26.68 5.52
N ALA A 148 6.31 -26.76 4.20
CA ALA A 148 5.33 -25.92 3.51
C ALA A 148 3.89 -26.12 4.02
N ALA A 149 3.49 -27.37 4.31
CA ALA A 149 2.18 -27.67 4.88
C ALA A 149 2.02 -27.11 6.30
N LEU A 150 3.08 -27.19 7.12
CA LEU A 150 3.10 -26.59 8.46
C LEU A 150 2.97 -25.06 8.39
N MET A 151 3.78 -24.41 7.55
CA MET A 151 3.76 -22.95 7.37
C MET A 151 2.41 -22.45 6.84
N GLN A 152 1.74 -23.19 5.96
CA GLN A 152 0.39 -22.86 5.50
C GLN A 152 -0.64 -22.88 6.64
N GLN A 153 -0.60 -23.89 7.51
CA GLN A 153 -1.52 -24.00 8.64
C GLN A 153 -1.26 -22.91 9.69
N LEU A 154 0.02 -22.64 9.99
CA LEU A 154 0.41 -21.53 10.86
C LEU A 154 -0.06 -20.19 10.30
N SER A 155 0.19 -19.92 9.02
CA SER A 155 -0.22 -18.67 8.35
C SER A 155 -1.72 -18.45 8.46
N THR A 156 -2.52 -19.47 8.13
CA THR A 156 -3.99 -19.41 8.24
C THR A 156 -4.42 -19.08 9.68
N ALA A 157 -3.83 -19.76 10.66
CA ALA A 157 -4.17 -19.55 12.07
C ALA A 157 -3.71 -18.18 12.60
N MET A 158 -2.54 -17.70 12.19
CA MET A 158 -1.94 -16.45 12.68
C MET A 158 -2.57 -15.23 12.03
N HIS A 159 -2.65 -15.19 10.69
CA HIS A 159 -3.12 -14.02 9.95
C HIS A 159 -4.60 -13.70 10.22
N THR A 160 -5.45 -14.72 10.38
CA THR A 160 -6.86 -14.53 10.79
C THR A 160 -7.01 -13.89 12.17
N ARG A 161 -5.96 -13.91 13.00
CA ARG A 161 -5.90 -13.33 14.34
C ARG A 161 -5.05 -12.06 14.40
N GLY A 162 -4.62 -11.53 13.25
CA GLY A 162 -3.73 -10.37 13.17
C GLY A 162 -2.34 -10.62 13.76
N LYS A 163 -1.91 -11.89 13.87
CA LYS A 163 -0.57 -12.28 14.33
C LYS A 163 0.37 -12.46 13.15
N LEU A 164 1.65 -12.18 13.36
CA LEU A 164 2.71 -12.34 12.38
C LEU A 164 3.22 -13.78 12.33
N LEU A 165 3.59 -14.23 11.13
CA LEU A 165 4.37 -15.45 10.90
C LEU A 165 5.64 -15.10 10.15
N THR A 166 6.80 -15.38 10.73
CA THR A 166 8.10 -15.21 10.09
C THR A 166 8.90 -16.52 10.15
N ALA A 167 10.03 -16.56 9.46
CA ALA A 167 10.96 -17.65 9.60
C ALA A 167 12.40 -17.17 9.40
N ALA A 168 13.32 -17.73 10.17
CA ALA A 168 14.75 -17.65 9.90
C ALA A 168 15.14 -18.74 8.90
N VAL A 169 15.96 -18.36 7.92
CA VAL A 169 16.39 -19.26 6.84
C VAL A 169 17.86 -19.04 6.52
N VAL A 170 18.52 -20.08 6.03
CA VAL A 170 19.92 -20.03 5.61
C VAL A 170 20.17 -18.90 4.60
N GLY A 171 21.35 -18.27 4.65
CA GLY A 171 21.73 -17.21 3.72
C GLY A 171 21.66 -17.63 2.24
N THR A 172 22.11 -18.84 1.91
CA THR A 172 22.10 -19.42 0.56
C THR A 172 21.86 -20.93 0.61
N GLY A 173 21.33 -21.55 -0.46
CA GLY A 173 21.16 -23.01 -0.53
C GLY A 173 19.90 -23.55 0.17
N GLY A 174 18.95 -22.70 0.52
CA GLY A 174 17.68 -23.07 1.17
C GLY A 174 16.62 -23.66 0.23
N ASP A 175 16.98 -24.53 -0.71
CA ASP A 175 16.06 -25.06 -1.74
C ASP A 175 14.85 -25.81 -1.17
N SER A 176 14.99 -26.38 0.04
CA SER A 176 13.91 -27.02 0.79
C SER A 176 12.82 -26.07 1.26
N ILE A 177 13.08 -24.75 1.31
CA ILE A 177 12.05 -23.75 1.57
C ILE A 177 11.31 -23.47 0.26
N LEU A 178 10.20 -24.17 0.02
CA LEU A 178 9.45 -24.08 -1.22
C LEU A 178 8.87 -22.67 -1.46
N GLY A 179 8.79 -22.24 -2.72
CA GLY A 179 8.33 -20.88 -3.07
C GLY A 179 6.91 -20.53 -2.60
N SER A 180 6.05 -21.53 -2.35
CA SER A 180 4.73 -21.32 -1.73
C SER A 180 4.83 -20.70 -0.34
N VAL A 181 5.90 -20.98 0.42
CA VAL A 181 6.15 -20.41 1.75
C VAL A 181 6.23 -18.89 1.69
N PHE A 182 6.70 -18.30 0.59
CA PHE A 182 6.80 -16.85 0.45
C PHE A 182 5.43 -16.16 0.50
N GLY A 183 4.35 -16.89 0.17
CA GLY A 183 2.97 -16.44 0.33
C GLY A 183 2.47 -16.52 1.78
N TYR A 184 3.02 -17.43 2.58
CA TYR A 184 2.55 -17.75 3.94
C TYR A 184 3.19 -16.87 5.01
N VAL A 185 4.43 -16.44 4.82
CA VAL A 185 5.16 -15.60 5.79
C VAL A 185 4.93 -14.11 5.56
N ASP A 186 5.01 -13.32 6.62
CA ASP A 186 5.10 -11.86 6.55
C ASP A 186 6.47 -11.42 6.00
N PHE A 187 7.54 -12.06 6.47
CA PHE A 187 8.90 -11.91 5.94
C PHE A 187 9.81 -13.07 6.37
N LEU A 188 10.93 -13.24 5.66
CA LEU A 188 12.02 -14.15 6.00
C LEU A 188 13.22 -13.37 6.55
N ASN A 189 13.83 -13.91 7.60
CA ASN A 189 15.08 -13.46 8.20
C ASN A 189 16.24 -14.27 7.62
N LEU A 190 17.02 -13.68 6.73
CA LEU A 190 18.13 -14.38 6.08
C LEU A 190 19.34 -14.43 7.02
N MET A 191 19.75 -15.62 7.45
CA MET A 191 20.96 -15.82 8.25
C MET A 191 22.21 -15.71 7.36
N ALA A 192 22.51 -14.49 6.92
CA ALA A 192 23.66 -14.17 6.06
C ALA A 192 24.97 -14.06 6.86
N TYR A 193 25.19 -15.04 7.72
CA TYR A 193 26.38 -15.24 8.54
C TYR A 193 26.66 -16.75 8.63
N ASP A 194 27.78 -17.11 9.26
CA ASP A 194 28.22 -18.50 9.43
C ASP A 194 28.50 -19.27 8.12
N ALA A 195 28.81 -18.55 7.05
CA ALA A 195 29.17 -19.16 5.75
C ALA A 195 30.48 -19.99 5.80
N ASN A 196 31.47 -19.53 6.55
CA ASN A 196 32.76 -20.19 6.75
C ASN A 196 33.35 -19.78 8.11
N ASN A 197 34.58 -20.20 8.43
CA ASN A 197 35.25 -19.83 9.67
C ASN A 197 35.48 -18.32 9.79
N PHE A 198 36.48 -17.77 9.09
CA PHE A 198 36.91 -16.40 9.35
C PHE A 198 36.06 -15.34 8.63
N ASP A 199 35.78 -15.54 7.35
CA ASP A 199 34.95 -14.68 6.50
C ASP A 199 33.46 -15.04 6.63
N HIS A 200 33.00 -15.28 7.86
CA HIS A 200 31.69 -15.90 8.11
C HIS A 200 30.50 -15.02 7.70
N SER A 201 30.68 -13.70 7.60
CA SER A 201 29.63 -12.76 7.20
C SER A 201 30.20 -11.56 6.44
N THR A 202 30.73 -11.78 5.25
CA THR A 202 31.23 -10.68 4.40
C THR A 202 30.07 -9.89 3.75
N TYR A 203 30.36 -8.67 3.27
CA TYR A 203 29.40 -7.91 2.44
C TYR A 203 29.04 -8.67 1.14
N SER A 204 30.02 -9.36 0.55
CA SER A 204 29.81 -10.20 -0.63
C SER A 204 28.82 -11.33 -0.34
N TYR A 205 28.97 -12.03 0.79
CA TYR A 205 28.02 -13.08 1.18
C TYR A 205 26.61 -12.52 1.41
N ALA A 206 26.49 -11.37 2.09
CA ALA A 206 25.19 -10.70 2.25
C ALA A 206 24.50 -10.38 0.91
N THR A 207 25.27 -9.90 -0.08
CA THR A 207 24.78 -9.63 -1.43
C THR A 207 24.35 -10.91 -2.14
N GLN A 208 25.14 -11.99 -2.02
CA GLN A 208 24.82 -13.30 -2.58
C GLN A 208 23.54 -13.87 -1.97
N SER A 209 23.36 -13.78 -0.65
CA SER A 209 22.16 -14.24 0.05
C SER A 209 20.91 -13.52 -0.45
N ILE A 210 20.95 -12.19 -0.55
CA ILE A 210 19.83 -11.40 -1.08
C ILE A 210 19.49 -11.82 -2.51
N ASN A 211 20.51 -11.91 -3.37
CA ASN A 211 20.32 -12.27 -4.77
C ASN A 211 19.76 -13.69 -4.94
N TYR A 212 20.23 -14.64 -4.13
CA TYR A 212 19.74 -16.01 -4.13
C TYR A 212 18.23 -16.07 -3.81
N TRP A 213 17.80 -15.46 -2.70
CA TRP A 213 16.39 -15.51 -2.30
C TRP A 213 15.47 -14.73 -3.24
N LYS A 214 15.90 -13.56 -3.73
CA LYS A 214 15.15 -12.82 -4.76
C LYS A 214 15.09 -13.57 -6.08
N GLY A 215 16.16 -14.25 -6.47
CA GLY A 215 16.22 -15.11 -7.67
C GLY A 215 15.25 -16.29 -7.59
N ARG A 216 14.96 -16.77 -6.39
CA ARG A 216 13.92 -17.78 -6.14
C ARG A 216 12.49 -17.22 -6.11
N GLY A 217 12.33 -15.90 -6.18
CA GLY A 217 11.03 -15.23 -6.21
C GLY A 217 10.57 -14.63 -4.88
N LEU A 218 11.40 -14.57 -3.84
CA LEU A 218 11.05 -13.87 -2.60
C LEU A 218 10.91 -12.35 -2.88
N PRO A 219 9.74 -11.73 -2.61
CA PRO A 219 9.59 -10.29 -2.79
C PRO A 219 10.53 -9.52 -1.85
N ALA A 220 11.16 -8.44 -2.35
CA ALA A 220 12.05 -7.60 -1.53
C ALA A 220 11.34 -7.05 -0.27
N ALA A 221 10.04 -6.78 -0.37
CA ALA A 221 9.18 -6.36 0.74
C ALA A 221 9.00 -7.41 1.86
N LYS A 222 9.44 -8.65 1.64
CA LYS A 222 9.40 -9.77 2.59
C LYS A 222 10.81 -10.28 2.97
N LEU A 223 11.87 -9.55 2.60
CA LEU A 223 13.25 -9.93 2.86
C LEU A 223 13.84 -9.08 3.98
N SER A 224 14.40 -9.74 5.00
CA SER A 224 15.22 -9.12 6.05
C SER A 224 16.63 -9.70 6.03
N LEU A 225 17.67 -8.85 5.99
CA LEU A 225 19.07 -9.29 5.95
C LEU A 225 19.62 -9.47 7.37
N GLY A 226 20.08 -10.67 7.73
CA GLY A 226 20.72 -10.96 9.01
C GLY A 226 22.17 -10.50 9.08
N VAL A 227 22.58 -9.98 10.24
CA VAL A 227 23.96 -9.60 10.58
C VAL A 227 24.37 -10.16 11.94
N PRO A 228 25.63 -10.63 12.09
CA PRO A 228 26.12 -11.18 13.35
C PRO A 228 26.70 -10.09 14.25
N PHE A 229 26.40 -10.15 15.54
CA PHE A 229 27.04 -9.33 16.58
C PHE A 229 28.14 -10.11 17.32
N TYR A 230 28.73 -11.10 16.67
CA TYR A 230 29.83 -11.93 17.16
C TYR A 230 30.84 -12.18 16.05
N GLY A 231 31.99 -12.74 16.42
CA GLY A 231 33.02 -13.15 15.48
C GLY A 231 33.23 -14.66 15.42
N ARG A 232 33.84 -15.12 14.33
CA ARG A 232 34.25 -16.52 14.12
C ARG A 232 35.76 -16.58 13.80
N PRO A 233 36.45 -17.68 14.16
CA PRO A 233 35.91 -18.92 14.73
C PRO A 233 35.80 -18.92 16.27
N SER A 234 36.15 -17.82 16.95
CA SER A 234 36.19 -17.81 18.42
C SER A 234 34.84 -17.77 19.11
N TRP A 235 33.78 -17.36 18.40
CA TRP A 235 32.44 -17.11 18.96
C TRP A 235 32.39 -15.98 20.00
N GLU A 236 33.44 -15.18 20.10
CA GLU A 236 33.45 -13.98 20.94
C GLU A 236 32.38 -13.00 20.46
N SER A 237 31.65 -12.40 21.39
CA SER A 237 30.76 -11.29 21.07
C SER A 237 31.55 -10.09 20.55
N PHE A 238 30.88 -9.23 19.78
CA PHE A 238 31.48 -7.98 19.34
C PHE A 238 31.95 -7.15 20.55
N ALA A 239 31.16 -7.08 21.63
CA ALA A 239 31.58 -6.44 22.87
C ALA A 239 32.87 -7.02 23.47
N GLN A 240 33.03 -8.34 23.47
CA GLN A 240 34.25 -9.01 23.95
C GLN A 240 35.46 -8.67 23.09
N LEU A 241 35.29 -8.64 21.76
CA LEU A 241 36.35 -8.26 20.82
C LEU A 241 36.79 -6.81 21.07
N ILE A 242 35.86 -5.87 21.21
CA ILE A 242 36.17 -4.46 21.52
C ILE A 242 36.87 -4.34 22.88
N ALA A 243 36.41 -5.06 23.90
CA ALA A 243 37.05 -5.06 25.22
C ALA A 243 38.50 -5.58 25.17
N ARG A 244 38.81 -6.44 24.19
CA ARG A 244 40.15 -7.00 23.96
C ARG A 244 41.04 -6.13 23.06
N GLY A 245 40.54 -4.98 22.60
CA GLY A 245 41.28 -4.01 21.79
C GLY A 245 41.07 -4.15 20.29
N ALA A 246 40.05 -4.88 19.83
CA ALA A 246 39.68 -4.89 18.43
C ALA A 246 39.23 -3.49 17.97
N ASP A 247 39.59 -3.10 16.75
CA ASP A 247 39.14 -1.85 16.15
C ASP A 247 37.63 -1.96 15.78
N PRO A 248 36.74 -1.14 16.35
CA PRO A 248 35.30 -1.21 16.07
C PRO A 248 34.93 -0.91 14.60
N TYR A 249 35.85 -0.40 13.79
CA TYR A 249 35.64 -0.10 12.37
C TYR A 249 36.25 -1.14 11.42
N ALA A 250 37.00 -2.11 11.94
CA ALA A 250 37.55 -3.23 11.19
C ALA A 250 36.61 -4.45 11.24
N ASP A 251 36.89 -5.44 10.40
CA ASP A 251 36.14 -6.71 10.36
C ASP A 251 36.98 -7.90 10.86
N VAL A 252 38.18 -7.63 11.37
CA VAL A 252 39.18 -8.66 11.70
C VAL A 252 39.97 -8.24 12.93
N PHE A 253 40.20 -9.17 13.84
CA PHE A 253 41.10 -8.99 14.98
C PHE A 253 41.63 -10.33 15.47
N SER A 254 42.96 -10.47 15.55
CA SER A 254 43.63 -11.68 16.06
C SER A 254 43.12 -13.01 15.48
N GLY A 255 42.86 -13.05 14.16
CA GLY A 255 42.37 -14.26 13.49
C GLY A 255 40.88 -14.56 13.70
N VAL A 256 40.13 -13.62 14.28
CA VAL A 256 38.67 -13.65 14.39
C VAL A 256 38.11 -12.64 13.39
N GLY A 257 37.24 -13.09 12.50
CA GLY A 257 36.46 -12.22 11.62
C GLY A 257 35.11 -11.89 12.26
N TYR A 258 34.71 -10.63 12.19
CA TYR A 258 33.46 -10.08 12.71
C TYR A 258 32.96 -8.97 11.75
N ASN A 259 31.90 -8.25 12.09
CA ASN A 259 31.46 -7.08 11.33
C ASN A 259 31.59 -5.82 12.19
N GLY A 260 32.50 -4.93 11.81
CA GLY A 260 32.63 -3.61 12.39
C GLY A 260 31.56 -2.64 11.91
N ILE A 261 31.59 -1.43 12.46
CA ILE A 261 30.62 -0.35 12.22
C ILE A 261 30.48 -0.04 10.72
N ASN A 262 31.58 0.00 9.97
CA ASN A 262 31.54 0.34 8.54
C ASN A 262 30.79 -0.72 7.74
N THR A 263 31.06 -2.00 8.01
CA THR A 263 30.41 -3.11 7.32
C THR A 263 28.95 -3.25 7.73
N ILE A 264 28.61 -3.06 9.00
CA ILE A 264 27.23 -3.01 9.48
C ILE A 264 26.45 -1.88 8.80
N LYS A 265 27.00 -0.67 8.69
CA LYS A 265 26.34 0.44 7.97
C LYS A 265 26.17 0.14 6.49
N SER A 266 27.17 -0.48 5.86
CA SER A 266 27.12 -0.84 4.44
C SER A 266 26.05 -1.90 4.17
N LYS A 267 25.97 -2.93 5.02
CA LYS A 267 24.92 -3.96 4.95
C LYS A 267 23.54 -3.39 5.27
N THR A 268 23.42 -2.43 6.18
CA THR A 268 22.15 -1.75 6.45
C THR A 268 21.67 -0.97 5.22
N ASN A 269 22.57 -0.27 4.54
CA ASN A 269 22.24 0.40 3.27
C ASN A 269 21.83 -0.61 2.19
N LEU A 270 22.57 -1.72 2.06
CA LEU A 270 22.22 -2.81 1.15
C LEU A 270 20.81 -3.38 1.44
N ALA A 271 20.48 -3.57 2.71
CA ALA A 271 19.16 -4.04 3.14
C ALA A 271 18.05 -3.03 2.77
N PHE A 272 18.30 -1.72 2.88
CA PHE A 272 17.37 -0.69 2.38
C PHE A 272 17.22 -0.73 0.87
N ASP A 273 18.32 -0.93 0.13
CA ASP A 273 18.33 -0.89 -1.32
C ASP A 273 17.65 -2.11 -1.94
N GLN A 274 17.72 -3.26 -1.26
CA GLN A 274 17.36 -4.55 -1.86
C GLN A 274 16.39 -5.41 -1.06
N GLY A 275 16.03 -5.00 0.14
CA GLY A 275 15.12 -5.70 1.04
C GLY A 275 14.19 -4.74 1.77
N SER A 276 13.77 -5.15 2.97
CA SER A 276 12.78 -4.41 3.77
C SER A 276 13.08 -4.41 5.26
N GLY A 277 14.21 -5.00 5.66
CA GLY A 277 14.65 -5.02 7.04
C GLY A 277 16.07 -5.54 7.21
N ILE A 278 16.57 -5.31 8.41
CA ILE A 278 17.80 -5.89 8.94
C ILE A 278 17.47 -6.68 10.21
N MET A 279 18.09 -7.84 10.34
CA MET A 279 17.93 -8.77 11.45
C MET A 279 19.27 -8.93 12.16
N ILE A 280 19.26 -9.07 13.49
CA ILE A 280 20.45 -9.08 14.33
C ILE A 280 20.47 -10.37 15.16
N TRP A 281 21.55 -11.14 15.02
CA TRP A 281 21.90 -12.24 15.92
C TRP A 281 23.22 -11.95 16.65
N GLU A 282 23.24 -11.67 17.96
CA GLU A 282 22.09 -11.34 18.81
C GLU A 282 22.36 -10.11 19.68
N LEU A 283 21.30 -9.47 20.20
CA LEU A 283 21.38 -8.13 20.79
C LEU A 283 22.30 -7.98 22.01
N SER A 284 22.46 -9.03 22.82
CA SER A 284 23.27 -9.00 24.03
C SER A 284 24.78 -9.05 23.76
N GLN A 285 25.16 -9.37 22.53
CA GLN A 285 26.54 -9.41 22.07
C GLN A 285 27.07 -8.03 21.61
N ASP A 286 26.19 -7.03 21.48
CA ASP A 286 26.57 -5.68 21.04
C ASP A 286 27.47 -4.96 22.07
N ALA A 287 28.35 -4.10 21.57
CA ALA A 287 29.03 -3.11 22.40
C ALA A 287 28.06 -2.00 22.81
N THR A 288 28.44 -1.18 23.78
CA THR A 288 27.62 -0.04 24.24
C THR A 288 28.18 1.30 23.75
N GLY A 289 27.39 2.37 23.89
CA GLY A 289 27.83 3.72 23.56
C GLY A 289 28.15 3.91 22.08
N THR A 290 29.25 4.62 21.79
CA THR A 290 29.66 4.98 20.42
C THR A 290 30.03 3.79 19.56
N TYR A 291 30.32 2.63 20.16
CA TYR A 291 30.73 1.43 19.43
C TYR A 291 29.58 0.44 19.19
N SER A 292 28.36 0.73 19.65
CA SER A 292 27.21 -0.14 19.40
C SER A 292 26.91 -0.29 17.90
N LEU A 293 26.87 -1.52 17.43
CA LEU A 293 26.46 -1.90 16.08
C LEU A 293 24.98 -1.62 15.85
N LEU A 294 24.11 -1.82 16.86
CA LEU A 294 22.70 -1.41 16.76
C LEU A 294 22.56 0.11 16.59
N THR A 295 23.43 0.89 17.22
CA THR A 295 23.48 2.34 17.01
C THR A 295 23.92 2.68 15.59
N ALA A 296 24.90 1.95 15.04
CA ALA A 296 25.33 2.12 13.65
C ALA A 296 24.20 1.81 12.65
N ILE A 297 23.42 0.74 12.89
CA ILE A 297 22.20 0.42 12.13
C ILE A 297 21.21 1.58 12.23
N ASN A 298 20.90 2.03 13.45
CA ASN A 298 19.94 3.11 13.66
C ASN A 298 20.35 4.43 12.99
N GLN A 299 21.64 4.76 12.93
CA GLN A 299 22.13 5.93 12.21
C GLN A 299 21.78 5.86 10.72
N VAL A 300 21.99 4.71 10.08
CA VAL A 300 21.59 4.49 8.69
C VAL A 300 20.07 4.52 8.55
N VAL A 301 19.32 3.89 9.47
CA VAL A 301 17.86 3.91 9.45
C VAL A 301 17.33 5.32 9.53
N VAL A 302 17.79 6.15 10.46
CA VAL A 302 17.40 7.57 10.58
C VAL A 302 17.75 8.34 9.31
N GLN A 303 18.97 8.17 8.79
CA GLN A 303 19.43 8.82 7.56
C GLN A 303 18.57 8.44 6.34
N ARG A 304 18.25 7.14 6.18
CA ARG A 304 17.56 6.59 5.01
C ARG A 304 16.04 6.75 5.09
N SER A 305 15.46 6.67 6.28
CA SER A 305 14.03 6.93 6.51
C SER A 305 13.69 8.42 6.44
N GLY A 306 14.67 9.30 6.67
CA GLY A 306 14.46 10.75 6.77
C GLY A 306 13.65 11.14 8.01
N ALA A 307 13.74 10.34 9.09
CA ALA A 307 13.17 10.70 10.38
C ALA A 307 13.83 12.01 10.86
N GLY A 308 13.08 13.12 10.78
CA GLY A 308 13.56 14.48 11.08
C GLY A 308 13.74 15.41 9.87
N THR A 309 13.51 14.94 8.64
CA THR A 309 13.59 15.76 7.42
C THR A 309 12.19 16.20 6.96
N THR A 310 11.94 17.51 6.87
CA THR A 310 10.72 18.03 6.23
C THR A 310 10.69 17.57 4.77
N ARG A 311 9.69 16.75 4.41
CA ARG A 311 9.50 16.26 3.04
C ARG A 311 8.40 17.04 2.34
N TYR A 312 8.70 17.54 1.14
CA TYR A 312 7.70 18.24 0.34
C TYR A 312 6.82 17.24 -0.42
N PRO A 313 5.48 17.37 -0.35
CA PRO A 313 4.58 16.50 -1.10
C PRO A 313 4.71 16.78 -2.60
N ILE A 314 4.67 15.71 -3.41
CA ILE A 314 4.61 15.76 -4.86
C ILE A 314 3.32 15.05 -5.29
N PRO A 315 2.40 15.73 -6.02
CA PRO A 315 2.55 17.08 -6.59
C PRO A 315 2.56 18.21 -5.55
N GLY A 316 3.26 19.31 -5.85
CA GLY A 316 3.41 20.44 -4.93
C GLY A 316 4.54 21.42 -5.30
N LYS A 317 4.47 22.62 -4.72
CA LYS A 317 5.48 23.69 -4.83
C LYS A 317 6.52 23.55 -3.71
N ILE A 318 7.78 23.79 -4.06
CA ILE A 318 8.94 23.82 -3.17
C ILE A 318 9.68 25.13 -3.44
N GLU A 319 9.80 25.99 -2.43
CA GLU A 319 10.66 27.18 -2.54
C GLU A 319 12.13 26.74 -2.68
N ALA A 320 12.92 27.43 -3.50
CA ALA A 320 14.26 26.95 -3.84
C ALA A 320 15.19 26.97 -2.62
N GLU A 321 15.04 27.97 -1.75
CA GLU A 321 15.79 28.17 -0.50
C GLU A 321 15.50 27.11 0.57
N ASN A 322 14.48 26.28 0.33
CA ASN A 322 13.96 25.26 1.23
C ASN A 322 14.59 23.88 0.98
N TYR A 323 15.84 23.87 0.49
CA TYR A 323 16.65 22.68 0.25
C TYR A 323 17.02 21.95 1.56
N ALA A 324 17.18 20.63 1.48
CA ALA A 324 17.68 19.78 2.56
C ALA A 324 19.22 19.80 2.63
N ALA A 325 19.90 19.95 1.48
CA ALA A 325 21.34 20.13 1.38
C ALA A 325 21.67 20.91 0.09
N GLN A 326 22.83 21.57 0.05
CA GLN A 326 23.29 22.33 -1.11
C GLN A 326 24.81 22.26 -1.28
N SER A 327 25.29 22.64 -2.46
CA SER A 327 26.68 23.01 -2.69
C SER A 327 26.78 24.24 -3.61
N GLY A 328 27.65 25.18 -3.23
CA GLY A 328 28.13 26.27 -4.08
C GLY A 328 27.18 27.47 -4.24
N THR A 329 26.12 27.57 -3.45
CA THR A 329 25.09 28.59 -3.64
C THR A 329 24.75 29.37 -2.37
N ASP A 330 24.14 30.55 -2.55
CA ASP A 330 23.70 31.45 -1.49
C ASP A 330 22.19 31.78 -1.61
N LYS A 331 21.70 32.62 -0.69
CA LYS A 331 20.31 33.11 -0.67
C LYS A 331 20.28 34.62 -0.72
N GLU A 332 19.37 35.17 -1.51
CA GLU A 332 19.07 36.60 -1.54
C GLU A 332 17.56 36.87 -1.46
N THR A 333 17.17 38.13 -1.27
CA THR A 333 15.76 38.52 -1.27
C THR A 333 15.24 38.55 -2.70
N THR A 334 14.13 37.86 -2.97
CA THR A 334 13.54 37.84 -4.32
C THR A 334 12.64 39.04 -4.55
N THR A 335 12.67 39.55 -5.78
CA THR A 335 11.69 40.55 -6.29
C THR A 335 10.53 39.91 -7.06
N ASP A 336 10.50 38.57 -7.16
CA ASP A 336 9.41 37.87 -7.84
C ASP A 336 8.07 38.04 -7.11
N THR A 337 6.99 37.69 -7.80
CA THR A 337 5.65 37.69 -7.23
C THR A 337 5.57 36.74 -6.03
N GLY A 338 5.16 37.28 -4.87
CA GLY A 338 5.08 36.54 -3.61
C GLY A 338 6.16 36.92 -2.59
N GLY A 339 7.25 37.58 -3.01
CA GLY A 339 8.39 37.89 -2.14
C GLY A 339 9.08 36.64 -1.60
N GLY A 340 9.86 36.79 -0.52
CA GLY A 340 10.62 35.70 0.09
C GLY A 340 12.11 35.74 -0.26
N GLN A 341 12.75 34.57 -0.30
CA GLN A 341 14.13 34.43 -0.76
C GLN A 341 14.17 33.67 -2.09
N ASN A 342 15.26 33.82 -2.83
CA ASN A 342 15.62 32.90 -3.90
C ASN A 342 17.04 32.38 -3.67
N VAL A 343 17.40 31.38 -4.45
CA VAL A 343 18.77 30.88 -4.53
C VAL A 343 19.50 31.63 -5.65
N ASP A 344 20.69 32.14 -5.38
CA ASP A 344 21.54 32.89 -6.31
C ASP A 344 22.90 32.23 -6.55
N TRP A 345 23.69 32.78 -7.49
CA TRP A 345 25.01 32.26 -7.86
C TRP A 345 25.03 30.79 -8.27
N TYR A 346 23.96 30.30 -8.91
CA TYR A 346 23.88 28.89 -9.29
C TYR A 346 24.72 28.62 -10.55
N GLU A 347 25.97 28.20 -10.36
CA GLU A 347 27.01 28.01 -11.37
C GLU A 347 27.27 26.54 -11.71
N THR A 348 28.12 26.28 -12.70
CA THR A 348 28.43 24.91 -13.15
C THR A 348 28.99 24.07 -12.01
N GLY A 349 28.30 22.98 -11.66
CA GLY A 349 28.69 22.07 -10.59
C GLY A 349 27.84 22.18 -9.32
N ASP A 350 27.07 23.26 -9.18
CA ASP A 350 26.25 23.51 -8.00
C ASP A 350 24.99 22.65 -7.96
N TRP A 351 24.48 22.43 -6.75
CA TRP A 351 23.29 21.61 -6.57
C TRP A 351 22.47 21.93 -5.33
N LEU A 352 21.18 21.59 -5.42
CA LEU A 352 20.19 21.65 -4.35
C LEU A 352 19.50 20.29 -4.22
N ASP A 353 19.54 19.70 -3.02
CA ASP A 353 18.81 18.47 -2.70
C ASP A 353 17.50 18.79 -2.00
N TYR A 354 16.41 18.19 -2.48
CA TYR A 354 15.09 18.28 -1.87
C TYR A 354 14.62 16.90 -1.46
N ALA A 355 14.26 16.77 -0.18
CA ALA A 355 13.56 15.59 0.30
C ALA A 355 12.08 15.71 -0.08
N VAL A 356 11.58 14.76 -0.88
CA VAL A 356 10.20 14.78 -1.37
C VAL A 356 9.45 13.52 -0.97
N SER A 357 8.12 13.60 -0.96
CA SER A 357 7.21 12.47 -0.81
C SER A 357 6.26 12.43 -2.00
N VAL A 358 6.49 11.48 -2.91
CA VAL A 358 5.70 11.34 -4.14
C VAL A 358 4.47 10.47 -3.85
N ALA A 359 3.29 11.07 -3.90
CA ALA A 359 2.06 10.40 -3.52
C ALA A 359 1.71 9.22 -4.45
N THR A 360 2.03 9.32 -5.75
CA THR A 360 1.73 8.27 -6.74
C THR A 360 2.84 8.22 -7.79
N ALA A 361 3.25 7.01 -8.20
CA ALA A 361 4.23 6.87 -9.27
C ALA A 361 3.65 7.41 -10.57
N GLY A 362 4.42 8.16 -11.36
CA GLY A 362 3.92 8.69 -12.62
C GLY A 362 4.81 9.74 -13.24
N THR A 363 4.38 10.27 -14.38
CA THR A 363 5.00 11.43 -15.00
C THR A 363 4.43 12.70 -14.36
N TYR A 364 5.29 13.68 -14.11
CA TYR A 364 4.97 14.97 -13.53
C TYR A 364 5.53 16.06 -14.43
N THR A 365 4.81 17.17 -14.58
CA THR A 365 5.37 18.37 -15.18
C THR A 365 6.09 19.14 -14.08
N ALA A 366 7.42 19.02 -14.06
CA ALA A 366 8.30 19.77 -13.20
C ALA A 366 8.52 21.17 -13.81
N GLN A 367 8.11 22.19 -13.07
CA GLN A 367 8.23 23.60 -13.41
C GLN A 367 9.29 24.23 -12.51
N PHE A 368 10.05 25.17 -13.05
CA PHE A 368 11.13 25.87 -12.38
C PHE A 368 10.98 27.36 -12.66
N ARG A 369 10.94 28.16 -11.60
CA ARG A 369 10.94 29.62 -11.70
C ARG A 369 12.37 30.11 -11.59
N VAL A 370 12.88 30.62 -12.70
CA VAL A 370 14.30 30.93 -12.87
C VAL A 370 14.51 32.33 -13.43
N ALA A 371 15.66 32.92 -13.14
CA ALA A 371 16.13 34.17 -13.72
C ALA A 371 17.60 34.05 -14.10
N SER A 372 18.01 34.71 -15.17
CA SER A 372 19.40 34.78 -15.62
C SER A 372 19.59 35.97 -16.54
N ALA A 373 20.60 36.81 -16.26
CA ALA A 373 20.96 37.93 -17.13
C ALA A 373 21.81 37.50 -18.33
N ASN A 374 22.50 36.37 -18.23
CA ASN A 374 23.39 35.85 -19.28
C ASN A 374 22.69 34.82 -20.18
N GLY A 375 21.78 34.02 -19.62
CA GLY A 375 21.21 32.86 -20.29
C GLY A 375 22.22 31.74 -20.54
N GLY A 376 21.79 30.67 -21.20
CA GLY A 376 22.64 29.55 -21.59
C GLY A 376 22.87 28.52 -20.48
N ALA A 377 22.21 28.65 -19.33
CA ALA A 377 22.32 27.64 -18.27
C ALA A 377 21.50 26.39 -18.60
N THR A 378 21.96 25.23 -18.15
CA THR A 378 21.33 23.92 -18.28
C THR A 378 21.25 23.30 -16.89
N LEU A 379 20.03 23.16 -16.38
CA LEU A 379 19.75 22.52 -15.09
C LEU A 379 19.19 21.12 -15.33
N GLN A 380 19.59 20.18 -14.48
CA GLN A 380 19.16 18.79 -14.52
C GLN A 380 18.49 18.43 -13.21
N LEU A 381 17.30 17.87 -13.28
CA LEU A 381 16.72 17.19 -12.13
C LEU A 381 17.23 15.75 -12.12
N ARG A 382 17.83 15.32 -11.01
CA ARG A 382 18.42 13.98 -10.83
C ARG A 382 17.82 13.27 -9.64
N ASN A 383 17.86 11.94 -9.66
CA ASN A 383 17.56 11.13 -8.47
C ASN A 383 18.83 10.93 -7.60
N SER A 384 18.68 10.22 -6.48
CA SER A 384 19.78 9.94 -5.55
C SER A 384 20.89 9.04 -6.12
N SER A 385 20.62 8.27 -7.18
CA SER A 385 21.65 7.49 -7.88
C SER A 385 22.45 8.33 -8.89
N GLY A 386 22.12 9.62 -9.03
CA GLY A 386 22.74 10.53 -9.99
C GLY A 386 22.13 10.44 -11.40
N ALA A 387 21.10 9.63 -11.63
CA ALA A 387 20.45 9.51 -12.93
C ALA A 387 19.63 10.78 -13.24
N VAL A 388 19.72 11.27 -14.48
CA VAL A 388 18.99 12.46 -14.95
C VAL A 388 17.54 12.09 -15.25
N LEU A 389 16.61 12.73 -14.55
CA LEU A 389 15.16 12.57 -14.70
C LEU A 389 14.57 13.53 -15.72
N GLY A 390 15.18 14.71 -15.86
CA GLY A 390 14.79 15.73 -16.83
C GLY A 390 15.83 16.84 -16.89
N SER A 391 15.88 17.54 -18.01
CA SER A 391 16.81 18.65 -18.26
C SER A 391 16.04 19.86 -18.75
N ILE A 392 16.43 21.04 -18.30
CA ILE A 392 15.86 22.33 -18.72
C ILE A 392 16.98 23.28 -19.11
N SER A 393 16.73 24.10 -20.15
CA SER A 393 17.62 25.19 -20.56
C SER A 393 17.04 26.52 -20.12
N VAL A 394 17.85 27.36 -19.47
CA VAL A 394 17.50 28.70 -19.01
C VAL A 394 18.04 29.72 -20.01
N SER A 395 17.14 30.38 -20.73
CA SER A 395 17.50 31.48 -21.63
C SER A 395 17.74 32.79 -20.87
N ASN A 396 18.25 33.82 -21.56
CA ASN A 396 18.36 35.15 -20.99
C ASN A 396 16.95 35.69 -20.69
N THR A 397 16.70 35.99 -19.42
CA THR A 397 15.41 36.47 -18.92
C THR A 397 15.33 38.00 -18.81
N GLY A 398 16.41 38.71 -19.12
CA GLY A 398 16.52 40.17 -19.05
C GLY A 398 17.12 40.71 -17.75
N GLY A 399 17.49 39.84 -16.79
CA GLY A 399 18.13 40.24 -15.52
C GLY A 399 18.19 39.12 -14.50
N TRP A 400 18.94 39.31 -13.41
CA TRP A 400 19.08 38.34 -12.30
C TRP A 400 17.81 38.16 -11.47
N GLN A 401 16.90 39.11 -11.58
CA GLN A 401 15.64 39.17 -10.85
C GLN A 401 14.45 39.33 -11.82
N SER A 402 14.67 39.02 -13.10
CA SER A 402 13.64 38.99 -14.14
C SER A 402 13.21 37.54 -14.35
N TRP A 403 12.05 37.17 -13.86
CA TRP A 403 11.73 35.77 -13.65
C TRP A 403 10.90 35.15 -14.78
N GLN A 404 11.25 33.92 -15.20
CA GLN A 404 10.50 33.09 -16.13
C GLN A 404 10.20 31.71 -15.55
N THR A 405 9.07 31.11 -15.92
CA THR A 405 8.73 29.73 -15.54
C THR A 405 8.98 28.82 -16.74
N ILE A 406 9.85 27.84 -16.56
CA ILE A 406 10.17 26.82 -17.57
C ILE A 406 9.81 25.44 -17.03
N SER A 407 9.59 24.47 -17.91
CA SER A 407 9.11 23.14 -17.49
C SER A 407 9.71 22.00 -18.29
N THR A 408 9.81 20.84 -17.66
CA THR A 408 10.06 19.54 -18.31
C THR A 408 9.17 18.47 -17.68
N ASN A 409 8.91 17.40 -18.41
CA ASN A 409 8.29 16.21 -17.83
C ASN A 409 9.37 15.34 -17.15
N VAL A 410 9.05 14.80 -15.98
CA VAL A 410 9.89 13.86 -15.24
C VAL A 410 9.06 12.68 -14.76
N THR A 411 9.61 11.47 -14.79
CA THR A 411 8.95 10.29 -14.25
C THR A 411 9.48 10.00 -12.86
N LEU A 412 8.58 9.96 -11.87
CA LEU A 412 8.92 9.76 -10.47
C LEU A 412 8.26 8.48 -9.95
N PRO A 413 9.00 7.59 -9.27
CA PRO A 413 8.37 6.50 -8.51
C PRO A 413 7.58 7.06 -7.33
N ALA A 414 6.58 6.31 -6.85
CA ALA A 414 5.89 6.66 -5.62
C ALA A 414 6.84 6.54 -4.42
N GLY A 415 6.62 7.35 -3.40
CA GLY A 415 7.30 7.27 -2.12
C GLY A 415 8.31 8.36 -1.87
N ASN A 416 8.96 8.22 -0.72
CA ASN A 416 9.94 9.16 -0.23
C ASN A 416 11.24 9.02 -1.01
N GLN A 417 11.74 10.12 -1.56
CA GLN A 417 12.99 10.15 -2.30
C GLN A 417 13.67 11.50 -2.19
N THR A 418 14.91 11.59 -2.67
CA THR A 418 15.64 12.85 -2.79
C THR A 418 15.75 13.21 -4.27
N LEU A 419 15.34 14.43 -4.60
CA LEU A 419 15.52 15.01 -5.93
C LEU A 419 16.63 16.06 -5.85
N ARG A 420 17.58 15.99 -6.78
CA ARG A 420 18.67 16.95 -6.91
C ARG A 420 18.43 17.85 -8.10
N LEU A 421 18.32 19.15 -7.91
CA LEU A 421 18.54 20.10 -8.99
C LEU A 421 20.05 20.28 -9.15
N TYR A 422 20.61 20.08 -10.33
CA TYR A 422 22.06 20.15 -10.59
C TYR A 422 22.33 21.08 -11.76
N ALA A 423 23.21 22.05 -11.59
CA ALA A 423 23.65 22.94 -12.67
C ALA A 423 24.73 22.26 -13.52
N ALA A 424 24.31 21.66 -14.63
CA ALA A 424 25.22 20.91 -15.52
C ALA A 424 26.11 21.82 -16.37
N ALA A 425 25.61 22.99 -16.73
CA ALA A 425 26.36 24.06 -17.34
C ALA A 425 25.67 25.37 -16.98
N SER A 426 26.35 26.30 -16.34
CA SER A 426 25.78 27.60 -15.94
C SER A 426 26.91 28.61 -15.76
N THR A 427 26.69 29.84 -16.23
CA THR A 427 27.51 31.03 -15.96
C THR A 427 26.79 31.97 -14.96
N GLY A 428 25.93 31.38 -14.14
CA GLY A 428 25.05 32.04 -13.20
C GLY A 428 23.58 31.98 -13.63
N CYS A 429 22.72 31.48 -12.74
CA CYS A 429 21.27 31.68 -12.78
C CYS A 429 20.72 31.70 -11.34
N ASN A 430 19.54 32.27 -11.18
CA ASN A 430 18.79 32.26 -9.94
C ASN A 430 17.60 31.32 -10.04
N VAL A 431 17.26 30.67 -8.94
CA VAL A 431 16.10 29.76 -8.84
C VAL A 431 15.23 30.22 -7.68
N ASN A 432 13.95 30.51 -7.94
CA ASN A 432 13.01 30.94 -6.91
C ASN A 432 12.23 29.76 -6.34
N TRP A 433 11.68 28.90 -7.20
CA TRP A 433 10.93 27.72 -6.76
C TRP A 433 10.88 26.62 -7.82
N LEU A 434 10.60 25.41 -7.34
CA LEU A 434 10.23 24.25 -8.12
C LEU A 434 8.75 23.96 -7.87
N ASN A 435 8.01 23.55 -8.90
CA ASN A 435 6.64 23.10 -8.75
C ASN A 435 6.42 21.84 -9.58
N PHE A 436 5.99 20.78 -8.92
CA PHE A 436 5.64 19.54 -9.59
C PHE A 436 4.13 19.50 -9.72
N ALA A 437 3.63 19.89 -10.89
CA ALA A 437 2.26 19.60 -11.24
C ALA A 437 2.17 18.10 -11.54
N GLY A 438 1.17 17.42 -10.97
CA GLY A 438 0.82 16.09 -11.46
C GLY A 438 0.65 16.19 -12.97
N ALA A 439 1.16 15.23 -13.74
CA ALA A 439 0.58 15.09 -15.07
C ALA A 439 -0.93 14.99 -14.85
N ALA A 440 -1.71 15.69 -15.67
CA ALA A 440 -3.13 15.42 -15.76
C ALA A 440 -3.25 13.89 -15.75
N THR A 441 -3.91 13.33 -14.74
CA THR A 441 -4.19 11.91 -14.72
C THR A 441 -4.95 11.69 -16.00
N SER A 442 -4.25 11.19 -17.04
CA SER A 442 -4.88 10.87 -18.29
C SER A 442 -5.77 9.71 -17.92
N GLY A 443 -7.02 10.01 -17.61
CA GLY A 443 -8.01 8.99 -17.38
C GLY A 443 -8.01 8.03 -18.56
N THR A 444 -8.37 6.78 -18.31
CA THR A 444 -8.57 5.83 -19.39
C THR A 444 -9.65 6.39 -20.30
N LEU A 445 -9.24 6.89 -21.48
CA LEU A 445 -10.16 7.37 -22.52
C LEU A 445 -10.59 6.16 -23.34
N ILE A 446 -11.89 5.94 -23.38
CA ILE A 446 -12.55 4.84 -24.08
C ILE A 446 -13.42 5.49 -25.14
N GLN A 447 -13.17 5.15 -26.41
CA GLN A 447 -14.02 5.61 -27.49
C GLN A 447 -15.37 4.89 -27.41
N ALA A 448 -16.48 5.59 -27.64
CA ALA A 448 -17.80 5.01 -27.42
C ALA A 448 -18.02 3.79 -28.33
N GLU A 449 -17.54 3.87 -29.56
CA GLU A 449 -17.60 2.84 -30.60
C GLU A 449 -16.71 1.63 -30.33
N SER A 450 -15.81 1.68 -29.34
CA SER A 450 -14.91 0.57 -29.00
C SER A 450 -15.52 -0.43 -28.01
N TYR A 451 -16.84 -0.58 -27.99
CA TYR A 451 -17.52 -1.55 -27.14
C TYR A 451 -17.12 -2.99 -27.53
N SER A 452 -16.97 -3.87 -26.55
CA SER A 452 -16.73 -5.30 -26.78
C SER A 452 -18.04 -6.07 -27.01
N SER A 453 -19.16 -5.54 -26.53
CA SER A 453 -20.51 -6.04 -26.80
C SER A 453 -21.53 -4.93 -26.59
N MET A 454 -22.68 -5.02 -27.27
CA MET A 454 -23.75 -4.03 -27.16
C MET A 454 -25.13 -4.64 -27.45
N ASN A 455 -26.18 -3.88 -27.16
CA ASN A 455 -27.54 -4.15 -27.63
C ASN A 455 -28.23 -2.82 -28.01
N GLY A 456 -28.89 -2.81 -29.17
CA GLY A 456 -29.78 -1.74 -29.62
C GLY A 456 -29.11 -0.52 -30.27
N VAL A 457 -27.83 -0.29 -29.99
CA VAL A 457 -27.12 0.91 -30.47
C VAL A 457 -26.58 0.79 -31.90
N GLN A 458 -26.34 1.94 -32.56
CA GLN A 458 -25.70 2.04 -33.87
C GLN A 458 -24.57 3.06 -33.88
N LEU A 459 -23.68 2.96 -34.86
CA LEU A 459 -22.58 3.91 -35.07
C LEU A 459 -22.94 4.93 -36.14
N GLU A 460 -22.54 6.18 -35.93
CA GLU A 460 -22.63 7.24 -36.93
C GLU A 460 -21.37 8.12 -36.91
N THR A 461 -21.17 8.94 -37.94
CA THR A 461 -20.03 9.86 -37.99
C THR A 461 -20.21 11.01 -37.00
N THR A 462 -19.20 11.22 -36.15
CA THR A 462 -19.24 12.32 -35.17
C THR A 462 -18.77 13.64 -35.78
N THR A 463 -19.41 14.72 -35.37
CA THR A 463 -18.96 16.10 -35.62
C THR A 463 -18.19 16.69 -34.44
N ASP A 464 -18.00 15.92 -33.36
CA ASP A 464 -17.23 16.36 -32.20
C ASP A 464 -15.74 16.56 -32.55
N THR A 465 -15.04 17.28 -31.68
CA THR A 465 -13.61 17.54 -31.84
C THR A 465 -12.83 16.24 -31.85
N GLY A 466 -12.07 15.99 -32.92
CA GLY A 466 -11.28 14.77 -33.13
C GLY A 466 -11.79 13.88 -34.27
N GLY A 467 -13.04 14.06 -34.71
CA GLY A 467 -13.66 13.21 -35.74
C GLY A 467 -13.84 11.76 -35.29
N GLY A 468 -14.11 10.85 -36.23
CA GLY A 468 -14.34 9.43 -35.95
C GLY A 468 -15.81 9.03 -35.97
N GLN A 469 -16.18 8.08 -35.12
CA GLN A 469 -17.57 7.63 -34.95
C GLN A 469 -18.05 7.97 -33.54
N ASN A 470 -19.36 8.15 -33.38
CA ASN A 470 -20.02 8.11 -32.08
C ASN A 470 -21.06 6.99 -32.07
N VAL A 471 -21.48 6.60 -30.87
CA VAL A 471 -22.64 5.74 -30.69
C VAL A 471 -23.90 6.61 -30.66
N GLY A 472 -24.91 6.21 -31.41
CA GLY A 472 -26.20 6.86 -31.49
C GLY A 472 -27.34 5.85 -31.64
N TYR A 473 -28.54 6.35 -31.95
CA TYR A 473 -29.79 5.57 -31.96
C TYR A 473 -30.04 4.88 -30.61
N ILE A 474 -29.62 5.52 -29.52
CA ILE A 474 -29.73 4.96 -28.17
C ILE A 474 -31.16 5.14 -27.67
N ASP A 475 -31.87 4.03 -27.51
CA ASP A 475 -33.20 3.94 -26.92
C ASP A 475 -33.15 3.45 -25.46
N ALA A 476 -34.27 3.62 -24.75
CA ALA A 476 -34.36 3.15 -23.37
C ALA A 476 -34.22 1.61 -23.32
N GLY A 477 -33.27 1.10 -22.53
CA GLY A 477 -32.96 -0.32 -22.43
C GLY A 477 -31.71 -0.76 -23.21
N ASP A 478 -31.19 0.10 -24.09
CA ASP A 478 -29.95 -0.16 -24.82
C ASP A 478 -28.73 -0.15 -23.89
N TRP A 479 -27.68 -0.88 -24.28
CA TRP A 479 -26.47 -0.94 -23.49
C TRP A 479 -25.23 -1.25 -24.31
N MET A 480 -24.09 -0.95 -23.71
CA MET A 480 -22.77 -1.11 -24.30
C MET A 480 -21.79 -1.46 -23.18
N ALA A 481 -20.95 -2.46 -23.43
CA ALA A 481 -19.96 -2.95 -22.47
C ALA A 481 -18.55 -2.92 -23.05
N TYR A 482 -17.59 -2.64 -22.19
CA TYR A 482 -16.18 -2.51 -22.50
C TYR A 482 -15.38 -3.46 -21.62
N SER A 483 -14.66 -4.38 -22.24
CA SER A 483 -13.89 -5.39 -21.49
C SER A 483 -12.58 -4.84 -20.95
N SER A 484 -12.12 -5.46 -19.87
CA SER A 484 -10.76 -5.28 -19.35
C SER A 484 -10.42 -3.86 -18.87
N ILE A 485 -11.39 -3.12 -18.32
CA ILE A 485 -11.16 -1.80 -17.75
C ILE A 485 -10.50 -1.95 -16.37
N ASN A 486 -9.25 -1.51 -16.26
CA ASN A 486 -8.45 -1.63 -15.06
C ASN A 486 -8.60 -0.39 -14.15
N PHE A 487 -9.02 -0.61 -12.91
CA PHE A 487 -8.96 0.33 -11.80
C PHE A 487 -7.76 -0.05 -10.93
N PRO A 488 -6.61 0.63 -11.06
CA PRO A 488 -5.34 0.14 -10.49
C PRO A 488 -5.32 0.15 -8.95
N THR A 489 -6.19 0.93 -8.32
CA THR A 489 -6.27 1.09 -6.86
C THR A 489 -7.71 1.36 -6.43
N SER A 490 -8.11 0.92 -5.24
CA SER A 490 -9.44 1.24 -4.71
C SER A 490 -9.56 2.73 -4.42
N GLY A 491 -10.75 3.30 -4.58
CA GLY A 491 -11.06 4.68 -4.19
C GLY A 491 -12.00 5.39 -5.16
N ALA A 492 -12.05 6.71 -5.04
CA ALA A 492 -12.90 7.55 -5.87
C ALA A 492 -12.32 7.69 -7.29
N TYR A 493 -13.18 7.56 -8.30
CA TYR A 493 -12.91 7.80 -9.70
C TYR A 493 -13.98 8.73 -10.27
N THR A 494 -13.56 9.73 -11.02
CA THR A 494 -14.46 10.55 -11.84
C THR A 494 -14.60 9.87 -13.19
N ILE A 495 -15.84 9.55 -13.56
CA ILE A 495 -16.20 9.04 -14.88
C ILE A 495 -16.88 10.17 -15.64
N GLU A 496 -16.29 10.55 -16.75
CA GLU A 496 -16.79 11.57 -17.67
C GLU A 496 -17.38 10.91 -18.92
N TYR A 497 -18.49 11.45 -19.41
CA TYR A 497 -19.16 11.02 -20.63
C TYR A 497 -19.30 12.22 -21.57
N ARG A 498 -18.89 12.06 -22.82
CA ARG A 498 -19.08 13.06 -23.86
C ARG A 498 -20.36 12.76 -24.63
N VAL A 499 -21.41 13.52 -24.36
CA VAL A 499 -22.78 13.22 -24.78
C VAL A 499 -23.39 14.34 -25.61
N ALA A 500 -24.36 14.00 -26.47
CA ALA A 500 -25.17 14.96 -27.21
C ALA A 500 -26.64 14.53 -27.19
N SER A 501 -27.58 15.47 -27.05
CA SER A 501 -29.01 15.18 -27.03
C SER A 501 -29.85 16.43 -27.34
N PRO A 502 -30.88 16.35 -28.20
CA PRO A 502 -31.83 17.45 -28.38
C PRO A 502 -32.71 17.73 -27.15
N SER A 503 -33.06 16.68 -26.39
CA SER A 503 -34.10 16.73 -25.33
C SER A 503 -33.61 16.31 -23.94
N GLY A 504 -32.34 15.87 -23.83
CA GLY A 504 -31.79 15.26 -22.63
C GLY A 504 -32.16 13.78 -22.48
N GLY A 505 -31.61 13.15 -21.46
CA GLY A 505 -31.81 11.74 -21.14
C GLY A 505 -31.13 11.34 -19.83
N THR A 506 -31.01 10.04 -19.57
CA THR A 506 -30.31 9.50 -18.42
C THR A 506 -29.62 8.20 -18.80
N LEU A 507 -28.35 8.09 -18.42
CA LEU A 507 -27.58 6.86 -18.48
C LEU A 507 -27.23 6.39 -17.08
N SER A 508 -26.94 5.11 -16.93
CA SER A 508 -26.28 4.55 -15.75
C SER A 508 -25.03 3.81 -16.15
N SER A 509 -24.09 3.66 -15.21
CA SER A 509 -22.92 2.81 -15.42
C SER A 509 -22.78 1.72 -14.37
N ASP A 510 -22.10 0.66 -14.75
CA ASP A 510 -21.91 -0.51 -13.92
C ASP A 510 -20.58 -1.23 -14.21
N LEU A 511 -20.27 -2.21 -13.36
CA LEU A 511 -19.19 -3.16 -13.57
C LEU A 511 -19.75 -4.59 -13.58
N ASN A 512 -19.20 -5.40 -14.49
CA ASN A 512 -19.51 -6.81 -14.68
C ASN A 512 -21.00 -7.06 -14.91
N ALA A 513 -21.55 -6.47 -15.98
CA ALA A 513 -22.93 -6.65 -16.44
C ALA A 513 -23.97 -6.37 -15.35
N GLY A 514 -23.78 -5.27 -14.63
CA GLY A 514 -24.70 -4.78 -13.62
C GLY A 514 -24.49 -5.36 -12.22
N SER A 515 -23.47 -6.19 -12.02
CA SER A 515 -23.13 -6.76 -10.71
C SER A 515 -22.77 -5.68 -9.68
N ILE A 516 -22.09 -4.62 -10.13
CA ILE A 516 -21.76 -3.44 -9.32
C ILE A 516 -22.33 -2.22 -10.03
N GLN A 517 -23.39 -1.62 -9.49
CA GLN A 517 -23.96 -0.38 -10.02
C GLN A 517 -23.14 0.82 -9.54
N LEU A 518 -22.76 1.69 -10.47
CA LEU A 518 -21.97 2.89 -10.18
C LEU A 518 -22.86 4.15 -10.06
N GLY A 519 -24.08 4.09 -10.59
CA GLY A 519 -25.09 5.14 -10.44
C GLY A 519 -25.54 5.74 -11.77
N ASN A 520 -26.48 6.68 -11.67
CA ASN A 520 -27.08 7.36 -12.81
C ASN A 520 -26.39 8.71 -13.07
N THR A 521 -26.25 9.07 -14.35
CA THR A 521 -25.79 10.38 -14.82
C THR A 521 -26.84 10.97 -15.75
N THR A 522 -27.24 12.21 -15.47
CA THR A 522 -28.17 12.96 -16.32
C THR A 522 -27.45 13.42 -17.59
N VAL A 523 -28.08 13.18 -18.74
CA VAL A 523 -27.67 13.75 -20.03
C VAL A 523 -28.49 15.03 -20.25
N PRO A 524 -27.88 16.22 -20.33
CA PRO A 524 -28.61 17.46 -20.57
C PRO A 524 -29.10 17.56 -22.01
N ALA A 525 -30.12 18.39 -22.25
CA ALA A 525 -30.44 18.84 -23.60
C ALA A 525 -29.30 19.77 -24.08
N THR A 526 -28.46 19.26 -24.96
CA THR A 526 -27.30 19.99 -25.50
C THR A 526 -27.65 20.84 -26.71
N GLY A 527 -28.88 20.72 -27.24
CA GLY A 527 -29.38 21.52 -28.36
C GLY A 527 -29.36 20.80 -29.72
N GLY A 528 -28.89 19.56 -29.78
CA GLY A 528 -28.91 18.74 -31.00
C GLY A 528 -28.19 17.40 -30.86
N TRP A 529 -28.40 16.50 -31.82
CA TRP A 529 -27.79 15.16 -31.87
C TRP A 529 -26.26 15.15 -31.97
N GLN A 530 -25.70 16.27 -32.38
CA GLN A 530 -24.28 16.45 -32.69
C GLN A 530 -23.75 17.72 -32.02
N THR A 531 -24.47 18.23 -31.01
CA THR A 531 -24.01 19.32 -30.14
C THR A 531 -23.59 18.71 -28.82
N TRP A 532 -22.31 18.82 -28.48
CA TRP A 532 -21.71 17.93 -27.49
C TRP A 532 -21.42 18.64 -26.17
N ALA A 533 -21.75 17.99 -25.05
CA ALA A 533 -21.39 18.40 -23.69
C ALA A 533 -20.67 17.25 -22.96
N THR A 534 -19.85 17.58 -21.95
CA THR A 534 -19.24 16.58 -21.07
C THR A 534 -19.96 16.59 -19.72
N VAL A 535 -20.46 15.44 -19.31
CA VAL A 535 -21.06 15.22 -17.99
C VAL A 535 -20.20 14.27 -17.19
N ALA A 536 -20.27 14.32 -15.87
CA ALA A 536 -19.42 13.49 -15.02
C ALA A 536 -20.15 13.01 -13.77
N GLN A 537 -19.69 11.88 -13.24
CA GLN A 537 -20.04 11.37 -11.91
C GLN A 537 -18.79 10.91 -11.18
N THR A 538 -18.77 10.99 -9.85
CA THR A 538 -17.69 10.45 -9.03
C THR A 538 -18.20 9.22 -8.28
N VAL A 539 -17.48 8.11 -8.41
CA VAL A 539 -17.89 6.80 -7.90
C VAL A 539 -16.72 6.15 -7.14
N ASN A 540 -17.03 5.34 -6.13
CA ASN A 540 -16.01 4.56 -5.43
C ASN A 540 -15.93 3.16 -6.03
N VAL A 541 -14.75 2.77 -6.51
CA VAL A 541 -14.51 1.48 -7.14
C VAL A 541 -13.35 0.78 -6.43
N ASN A 542 -13.46 -0.53 -6.21
CA ASN A 542 -12.36 -1.33 -5.68
C ASN A 542 -11.32 -1.58 -6.77
N ALA A 543 -10.05 -1.76 -6.39
CA ALA A 543 -9.00 -2.12 -7.32
C ALA A 543 -9.35 -3.42 -8.04
N GLY A 544 -9.14 -3.47 -9.35
CA GLY A 544 -9.41 -4.65 -10.15
C GLY A 544 -9.66 -4.33 -11.61
N THR A 545 -9.74 -5.38 -12.42
CA THR A 545 -10.10 -5.30 -13.83
C THR A 545 -11.55 -5.75 -13.99
N TYR A 546 -12.35 -4.94 -14.67
CA TYR A 546 -13.80 -5.13 -14.79
C TYR A 546 -14.27 -4.96 -16.23
N ASN A 547 -15.42 -5.53 -16.55
CA ASN A 547 -16.18 -5.13 -17.72
C ASN A 547 -17.01 -3.90 -17.36
N PHE A 548 -16.70 -2.75 -17.93
CA PHE A 548 -17.42 -1.50 -17.69
C PHE A 548 -18.67 -1.42 -18.56
N GLY A 549 -19.82 -1.14 -17.97
CA GLY A 549 -21.11 -1.03 -18.66
C GLY A 549 -21.63 0.40 -18.69
N VAL A 550 -22.28 0.76 -19.80
CA VAL A 550 -23.16 1.93 -19.92
C VAL A 550 -24.54 1.43 -20.36
N PHE A 551 -25.57 1.85 -19.62
CA PHE A 551 -26.96 1.44 -19.84
C PHE A 551 -27.85 2.68 -19.98
N ALA A 552 -28.73 2.67 -20.98
CA ALA A 552 -29.65 3.77 -21.24
C ALA A 552 -30.92 3.64 -20.40
N GLN A 553 -31.02 4.44 -19.33
CA GLN A 553 -32.24 4.53 -18.51
C GLN A 553 -33.38 5.20 -19.29
N THR A 554 -33.03 6.17 -20.13
CA THR A 554 -33.90 6.75 -21.14
C THR A 554 -33.14 6.85 -22.45
N GLY A 555 -33.83 6.82 -23.59
CA GLY A 555 -33.22 7.04 -24.90
C GLY A 555 -33.03 8.52 -25.24
N GLY A 556 -32.66 8.80 -26.50
CA GLY A 556 -32.66 10.14 -27.07
C GLY A 556 -31.35 10.91 -26.95
N TRP A 557 -30.21 10.21 -26.87
CA TRP A 557 -28.89 10.82 -26.75
C TRP A 557 -27.82 9.99 -27.47
N ASN A 558 -26.68 10.62 -27.72
CA ASN A 558 -25.50 10.06 -28.35
C ASN A 558 -24.31 10.10 -27.37
N LEU A 559 -23.35 9.19 -27.55
CA LEU A 559 -22.12 9.09 -26.75
C LEU A 559 -20.89 9.02 -27.67
N ASN A 560 -19.91 9.89 -27.43
CA ASN A 560 -18.66 9.94 -28.21
C ASN A 560 -17.50 9.24 -27.50
N TRP A 561 -17.30 9.52 -26.21
CA TRP A 561 -16.26 8.85 -25.43
C TRP A 561 -16.58 8.85 -23.94
N ILE A 562 -15.91 7.95 -23.22
CA ILE A 562 -15.90 7.84 -21.76
C ILE A 562 -14.48 8.09 -21.26
N ARG A 563 -14.30 8.86 -20.19
CA ARG A 563 -12.99 9.02 -19.54
C ARG A 563 -13.09 8.65 -18.07
N ILE A 564 -12.27 7.71 -17.63
CA ILE A 564 -12.23 7.26 -16.23
C ILE A 564 -10.94 7.74 -15.58
N THR A 565 -11.06 8.71 -14.68
CA THR A 565 -9.91 9.38 -14.04
C THR A 565 -9.95 9.09 -12.54
N LYS A 566 -8.85 8.61 -11.97
CA LYS A 566 -8.77 8.50 -10.50
C LYS A 566 -8.90 9.89 -9.88
N ALA A 567 -9.88 10.07 -9.01
CA ALA A 567 -10.08 11.35 -8.34
C ALA A 567 -8.91 11.59 -7.37
N SER A 568 -8.23 12.72 -7.52
CA SER A 568 -7.26 13.16 -6.52
C SER A 568 -7.99 13.42 -5.20
N ALA A 569 -7.38 13.11 -4.06
CA ALA A 569 -7.90 13.50 -2.76
C ALA A 569 -7.82 15.03 -2.59
N ALA A 570 -8.74 15.76 -3.25
CA ALA A 570 -8.98 17.15 -2.94
C ALA A 570 -9.67 17.20 -1.57
N ARG A 571 -9.14 18.01 -0.65
CA ARG A 571 -9.85 18.40 0.57
C ARG A 571 -11.24 18.87 0.16
N SER A 572 -12.28 18.20 0.64
CA SER A 572 -13.65 18.67 0.50
C SER A 572 -13.72 20.09 1.04
N ALA A 573 -13.88 21.07 0.15
CA ALA A 573 -14.39 22.36 0.54
C ALA A 573 -15.79 22.10 1.11
N SER A 574 -16.01 22.53 2.34
CA SER A 574 -17.33 22.52 2.97
C SER A 574 -18.26 23.40 2.15
N VAL A 575 -19.00 22.80 1.22
CA VAL A 575 -20.19 23.43 0.65
C VAL A 575 -21.31 23.21 1.65
N THR A 576 -21.67 24.29 2.32
CA THR A 576 -22.90 24.39 3.10
C THR A 576 -24.07 24.16 2.15
N ALA A 577 -24.59 22.93 2.11
CA ALA A 577 -25.84 22.62 1.43
C ALA A 577 -26.97 22.66 2.45
N SER A 578 -27.89 23.59 2.19
CA SER A 578 -29.14 23.85 2.88
C SER A 578 -30.09 22.64 2.89
N SER A 579 -30.99 22.66 3.87
CA SER A 579 -32.08 21.72 4.15
C SER A 579 -32.95 21.26 2.96
N ALA A 580 -33.50 20.03 3.13
CA ALA A 580 -34.55 19.30 2.39
C ALA A 580 -34.03 18.35 1.29
N ALA A 581 -34.39 17.06 1.20
CA ALA A 581 -35.56 16.31 1.65
C ALA A 581 -35.19 14.90 2.18
N ALA A 582 -36.08 14.27 2.94
CA ALA A 582 -35.86 12.93 3.52
C ALA A 582 -35.69 11.87 2.41
N GLU A 583 -34.48 11.31 2.31
CA GLU A 583 -34.21 10.17 1.43
C GLU A 583 -34.99 8.93 1.89
N TRP A 584 -35.54 8.19 0.93
CA TRP A 584 -36.44 7.05 1.15
C TRP A 584 -35.82 5.86 1.88
N GLY A 585 -34.48 5.84 2.07
CA GLY A 585 -33.72 4.71 2.58
C GLY A 585 -33.64 3.54 1.60
N ARG A 586 -32.77 2.56 1.86
CA ARG A 586 -32.54 1.39 0.99
C ARG A 586 -33.43 0.21 1.39
N MET A 587 -34.20 -0.34 0.44
CA MET A 587 -34.91 -1.62 0.59
C MET A 587 -33.95 -2.81 0.57
N GLU A 588 -34.19 -3.82 1.41
CA GLU A 588 -33.39 -5.05 1.46
C GLU A 588 -34.21 -6.26 1.01
N LEU A 589 -33.60 -7.13 0.21
CA LEU A 589 -34.20 -8.35 -0.31
C LEU A 589 -33.36 -9.55 0.10
N TYR A 590 -33.94 -10.49 0.85
CA TYR A 590 -33.23 -11.69 1.27
C TYR A 590 -34.18 -12.90 1.49
N PRO A 591 -33.71 -14.14 1.29
CA PRO A 591 -32.46 -14.47 0.60
C PRO A 591 -32.53 -14.08 -0.88
N ASN A 592 -31.40 -13.69 -1.47
CA ASN A 592 -31.28 -13.41 -2.90
C ASN A 592 -29.89 -13.91 -3.35
N PRO A 593 -29.79 -15.06 -4.04
CA PRO A 593 -30.87 -15.79 -4.72
C PRO A 593 -31.92 -16.41 -3.78
N VAL A 594 -33.17 -16.47 -4.26
CA VAL A 594 -34.33 -16.97 -3.51
C VAL A 594 -34.80 -18.30 -4.09
N HIS A 595 -35.21 -19.23 -3.23
CA HIS A 595 -35.85 -20.48 -3.66
C HIS A 595 -37.38 -20.38 -3.57
N GLU A 596 -37.96 -20.16 -2.39
CA GLU A 596 -39.42 -20.27 -2.20
C GLU A 596 -40.09 -18.97 -1.73
N GLN A 597 -39.41 -18.17 -0.92
CA GLN A 597 -39.95 -16.97 -0.27
C GLN A 597 -38.91 -15.87 -0.21
N LEU A 598 -39.24 -14.71 -0.77
CA LEU A 598 -38.40 -13.51 -0.73
C LEU A 598 -38.89 -12.58 0.39
N THR A 599 -38.02 -12.30 1.36
CA THR A 599 -38.27 -11.27 2.38
C THR A 599 -37.90 -9.91 1.83
N VAL A 600 -38.83 -8.96 1.96
CA VAL A 600 -38.70 -7.55 1.56
C VAL A 600 -38.72 -6.71 2.83
N GLN A 601 -37.58 -6.14 3.19
CA GLN A 601 -37.45 -5.25 4.34
C GLN A 601 -37.39 -3.80 3.86
N LEU A 602 -38.35 -2.98 4.29
CA LEU A 602 -38.39 -1.56 3.99
C LEU A 602 -37.64 -0.72 5.04
N PRO A 603 -37.10 0.44 4.64
CA PRO A 603 -36.48 1.41 5.55
C PRO A 603 -37.40 1.88 6.68
N GLN A 604 -36.80 2.30 7.80
CA GLN A 604 -37.54 2.81 8.95
C GLN A 604 -38.44 3.99 8.54
N GLY A 605 -39.75 3.88 8.80
CA GLY A 605 -40.74 4.89 8.45
C GLY A 605 -41.43 4.69 7.08
N GLN A 606 -41.07 3.65 6.32
CA GLN A 606 -41.76 3.26 5.09
C GLN A 606 -42.65 2.03 5.34
N ALA A 607 -43.79 1.98 4.64
CA ALA A 607 -44.71 0.84 4.66
C ALA A 607 -45.15 0.47 3.24
N ALA A 608 -45.09 -0.82 2.91
CA ALA A 608 -45.53 -1.29 1.60
C ALA A 608 -47.04 -1.11 1.47
N GLN A 609 -47.51 -0.68 0.30
CA GLN A 609 -48.92 -0.67 -0.12
C GLN A 609 -49.18 -1.71 -1.22
N GLU A 610 -48.26 -1.81 -2.18
CA GLU A 610 -48.35 -2.74 -3.30
C GLU A 610 -46.96 -3.21 -3.71
N LEU A 611 -46.81 -4.51 -3.92
CA LEU A 611 -45.62 -5.16 -4.45
C LEU A 611 -45.96 -5.78 -5.80
N THR A 612 -45.09 -5.59 -6.79
CA THR A 612 -45.27 -6.11 -8.14
C THR A 612 -43.99 -6.82 -8.57
N VAL A 613 -44.09 -8.10 -8.93
CA VAL A 613 -42.99 -8.86 -9.53
C VAL A 613 -43.18 -8.86 -11.05
N THR A 614 -42.16 -8.41 -11.79
CA THR A 614 -42.13 -8.46 -13.26
C THR A 614 -40.95 -9.27 -13.76
N ASN A 615 -41.09 -9.95 -14.90
CA ASN A 615 -39.94 -10.48 -15.63
C ASN A 615 -39.10 -9.33 -16.23
N MET A 616 -37.94 -9.67 -16.79
CA MET A 616 -37.05 -8.71 -17.43
C MET A 616 -37.62 -8.05 -18.70
N LEU A 617 -38.74 -8.55 -19.24
CA LEU A 617 -39.47 -7.97 -20.36
C LEU A 617 -40.59 -7.02 -19.90
N GLY A 618 -40.67 -6.72 -18.59
CA GLY A 618 -41.69 -5.84 -18.01
C GLY A 618 -43.07 -6.48 -17.84
N THR A 619 -43.24 -7.77 -18.14
CA THR A 619 -44.50 -8.49 -17.91
C THR A 619 -44.71 -8.68 -16.42
N VAL A 620 -45.86 -8.23 -15.90
CA VAL A 620 -46.25 -8.44 -14.50
C VAL A 620 -46.61 -9.91 -14.29
N LEU A 621 -45.88 -10.57 -13.39
CA LEU A 621 -46.08 -11.98 -13.05
C LEU A 621 -46.86 -12.16 -11.76
N GLN A 622 -46.65 -11.26 -10.80
CA GLN A 622 -47.37 -11.28 -9.52
C GLN A 622 -47.63 -9.86 -9.03
N ARG A 623 -48.73 -9.68 -8.32
CA ARG A 623 -49.06 -8.45 -7.61
C ARG A 623 -49.64 -8.80 -6.24
N GLN A 624 -49.13 -8.15 -5.21
CA GLN A 624 -49.55 -8.34 -3.82
C GLN A 624 -49.87 -6.99 -3.20
N ARG A 625 -51.09 -6.82 -2.68
CA ARG A 625 -51.45 -5.66 -1.85
C ARG A 625 -51.32 -6.03 -0.38
N THR A 626 -50.80 -5.11 0.41
CA THR A 626 -50.63 -5.26 1.86
C THR A 626 -51.77 -4.55 2.59
N ALA A 627 -52.30 -5.20 3.63
CA ALA A 627 -53.26 -4.58 4.54
C ALA A 627 -52.49 -3.95 5.71
N GLY A 628 -52.37 -2.62 5.72
CA GLY A 628 -51.76 -1.85 6.81
C GLY A 628 -50.27 -1.52 6.64
N ASN A 629 -49.71 -0.83 7.65
CA ASN A 629 -48.33 -0.33 7.62
C ASN A 629 -47.31 -1.43 7.91
N VAL A 630 -47.01 -2.27 6.92
CA VAL A 630 -46.08 -3.40 7.06
C VAL A 630 -44.68 -3.02 6.55
N ALA A 631 -43.69 -3.03 7.46
CA ALA A 631 -42.29 -2.74 7.15
C ALA A 631 -41.52 -3.96 6.60
N THR A 632 -42.05 -5.17 6.77
CA THR A 632 -41.44 -6.43 6.30
C THR A 632 -42.50 -7.28 5.60
N VAL A 633 -42.31 -7.59 4.32
CA VAL A 633 -43.29 -8.34 3.52
C VAL A 633 -42.66 -9.59 2.93
N GLN A 634 -43.40 -10.70 2.95
CA GLN A 634 -43.00 -11.94 2.28
C GLN A 634 -43.65 -12.02 0.90
N VAL A 635 -42.83 -12.32 -0.12
CA VAL A 635 -43.26 -12.49 -1.51
C VAL A 635 -43.03 -13.96 -1.92
N PRO A 636 -44.10 -14.75 -2.16
CA PRO A 636 -43.97 -16.15 -2.58
C PRO A 636 -43.40 -16.29 -4.00
N THR A 637 -42.23 -16.91 -4.13
CA THR A 637 -41.54 -17.07 -5.43
C THR A 637 -41.58 -18.50 -5.97
N ALA A 638 -42.21 -19.45 -5.27
CA ALA A 638 -42.26 -20.86 -5.67
C ALA A 638 -42.88 -21.11 -7.06
N GLY A 639 -43.79 -20.23 -7.52
CA GLY A 639 -44.41 -20.32 -8.86
C GLY A 639 -43.61 -19.65 -9.99
N LEU A 640 -42.46 -19.05 -9.70
CA LEU A 640 -41.60 -18.40 -10.69
C LEU A 640 -40.55 -19.39 -11.20
N PRO A 641 -40.36 -19.53 -12.53
CA PRO A 641 -39.21 -20.26 -13.07
C PRO A 641 -37.87 -19.70 -12.58
N ALA A 642 -36.81 -20.51 -12.61
CA ALA A 642 -35.45 -20.02 -12.37
C ALA A 642 -35.14 -18.87 -13.34
N GLY A 643 -34.65 -17.75 -12.82
CA GLY A 643 -34.48 -16.53 -13.61
C GLY A 643 -34.38 -15.26 -12.78
N VAL A 644 -34.31 -14.14 -13.49
CA VAL A 644 -34.12 -12.81 -12.90
C VAL A 644 -35.43 -12.03 -12.97
N TYR A 645 -35.81 -11.40 -11.87
CA TYR A 645 -37.06 -10.68 -11.72
C TYR A 645 -36.84 -9.30 -11.11
N LEU A 646 -37.73 -8.36 -11.39
CA LEU A 646 -37.80 -7.07 -10.71
C LEU A 646 -38.95 -7.10 -9.70
N LEU A 647 -38.67 -6.66 -8.48
CA LEU A 647 -39.68 -6.36 -7.47
C LEU A 647 -39.84 -4.85 -7.37
N THR A 648 -41.04 -4.35 -7.67
CA THR A 648 -41.42 -2.95 -7.48
C THR A 648 -42.31 -2.85 -6.24
N VAL A 649 -41.92 -2.02 -5.27
CA VAL A 649 -42.68 -1.73 -4.05
C VAL A 649 -43.13 -0.29 -4.05
N LYS A 650 -44.44 -0.08 -3.93
CA LYS A 650 -45.07 1.22 -3.78
C LYS A 650 -45.38 1.47 -2.29
N SER A 651 -44.96 2.63 -1.77
CA SER A 651 -45.27 3.11 -0.42
C SER A 651 -45.87 4.53 -0.44
N GLU A 652 -46.22 5.08 0.72
CA GLU A 652 -46.60 6.50 0.86
C GLU A 652 -45.48 7.46 0.44
N GLY A 653 -44.21 7.08 0.64
CA GLY A 653 -43.05 7.92 0.32
C GLY A 653 -42.60 7.86 -1.13
N GLY A 654 -43.13 6.95 -1.96
CA GLY A 654 -42.67 6.75 -3.35
C GLY A 654 -42.68 5.30 -3.81
N THR A 655 -42.02 5.01 -4.93
CA THR A 655 -41.87 3.67 -5.50
C THR A 655 -40.39 3.30 -5.57
N GLN A 656 -40.01 2.12 -5.09
CA GLN A 656 -38.68 1.55 -5.30
C GLN A 656 -38.76 0.24 -6.08
N THR A 657 -37.81 0.03 -6.98
CA THR A 657 -37.70 -1.21 -7.75
C THR A 657 -36.32 -1.82 -7.52
N GLN A 658 -36.27 -3.13 -7.22
CA GLN A 658 -35.03 -3.85 -6.97
C GLN A 658 -35.09 -5.25 -7.58
N ARG A 659 -33.96 -5.71 -8.09
CA ARG A 659 -33.83 -7.00 -8.78
C ARG A 659 -33.54 -8.15 -7.80
N PHE A 660 -34.15 -9.31 -8.02
CA PHE A 660 -33.81 -10.55 -7.32
C PHE A 660 -33.72 -11.74 -8.29
N VAL A 661 -33.00 -12.77 -7.87
CA VAL A 661 -32.75 -14.01 -8.63
C VAL A 661 -33.52 -15.14 -7.99
N LYS A 662 -34.29 -15.88 -8.79
CA LYS A 662 -34.91 -17.16 -8.41
C LYS A 662 -34.03 -18.29 -8.90
N GLU A 663 -33.67 -19.21 -8.01
CA GLU A 663 -32.99 -20.47 -8.33
C GLU A 663 -33.95 -21.64 -8.37
#